data_AF-A0A5B9VXX0-F1
#
_entry.id   AF-A0A5B9VXX0-F1
#
_cell.length_a   1.000
_cell.length_b   1.000
_cell.length_c   1.000
_cell.angle_alpha   90.00
_cell.angle_beta   90.00
_cell.angle_gamma   90.00
#
_symmetry.space_group_name_H-M   'P 1'
#
loop_
_entity.id
_entity.type
_entity.pdbx_description
1 polymer ?
#
loop_
_entity_poly.entity_id
_entity_poly.type
_entity_poly.pdbx_seq_one_letter_code
_entity_poly.pdbx_strand_id
1 'polypeptide(L)'
;MIPRRPARENRSPRRFPLHLESLETRRPLAVTSSVDAAGVLTIASDAADVLALGTRAGDVAINGGDPDSGPAPASAITGIVVRGGPGANRIDLSGFDVRQFAALDSMTIEGGGGPDTLIAPSAPTTFDVTEPDAGSLTGPAFMTLSISTFTAIADLVGTSAGNTFAFDEAGRLSGSLRGGGLDILDLGATTTPQTLTITGSGSDGFRGTAGRIAGGFDGVGQVRGGLGGDTLVGDDRDSTWTLDADWSYSDGVDTLAFEGFRTLQGGSGDDDFELLGGPSGQIPADLLGGGGDDRFAFHGFAQVIGAIDGQGGFDTLDDSDFGTAVVVQLTGSDASGFSGTEPTSIDQDGFRGIDRILAGSESQGPSILAGEDVASLWSLGSTQTYSDDAGRVLRLAGFGFLQGGAGDDTFDIGADVAASLLGGAGDDRFVFSADGVVVGGDIDGQDGLNTLDLDGYRRPARIDLSSSTGSVAGGTLVNIGNVLGGSGDDILIGDASANLLDGRGGTNLVVGGSGDDTLVGGAGEDELEGGPGDDTYRLDIRAGMAVIVDDADGLNALDFSTSGDGITLDLDSTAMQGVAQGRLQLAGAFASVLGSPFADTFTLTAGLRPCGVVGGPDGTSSGDVLQVRALGRQAVVTPAAVDVDGAAPISYSRIGKVIVRDQMPADLALTLSHQPEPATVGQAIDVTLVVKNGGPATARDVVLTASVSSNLRITSALASQGQARVQDGVVSVELGTVEVGGQAQVRLTLASTAAGTGTITGFVVGNAPDTNPDAARVSQSITVQAPSPPPPPPPPPPPPPPPPPPPPPPPPPPPPPPPPPPPPPPSSTLLIVRQQWLGFRRQLKRLMLGFNRPLDAASASNRRHYILLFPGRDHRFGTRDDRRLRVRKASYDPVTYRVTLSLPSRIPAHPTGRVIVRGLRDPSGQLLDGAVTGLPGAINARRSRGSIGL
;
A
#
# COMPACT_ATOMS: atom_id res chain seq x y z
N MET A 1 10.77 114.63 22.56
CA MET A 1 11.86 114.83 21.57
C MET A 1 12.17 113.50 20.92
N ILE A 2 12.45 113.49 19.60
CA ILE A 2 13.05 112.39 18.81
C ILE A 2 12.41 110.98 18.96
N PRO A 3 11.61 110.50 17.99
CA PRO A 3 11.22 109.09 17.93
C PRO A 3 12.37 108.20 17.44
N ARG A 4 12.42 106.93 17.89
CA ARG A 4 13.33 105.92 17.32
C ARG A 4 12.73 105.35 16.03
N ARG A 5 13.59 105.08 15.03
CA ARG A 5 13.18 104.52 13.74
C ARG A 5 12.76 103.05 13.87
N PRO A 6 11.75 102.57 13.11
CA PRO A 6 11.59 101.14 12.84
C PRO A 6 12.72 100.61 11.95
N ALA A 7 12.84 99.28 11.86
CA ALA A 7 13.93 98.62 11.15
C ALA A 7 13.88 98.82 9.63
N ARG A 8 15.06 98.86 9.00
CA ARG A 8 15.20 98.62 7.56
C ARG A 8 15.29 97.12 7.32
N GLU A 9 14.15 96.45 7.18
CA GLU A 9 14.11 95.26 6.34
C GLU A 9 14.15 95.73 4.89
N ASN A 10 15.33 95.64 4.27
CA ASN A 10 15.51 95.85 2.85
C ASN A 10 16.55 94.86 2.32
N ARG A 11 16.29 93.56 2.54
CA ARG A 11 16.89 92.50 1.74
C ARG A 11 16.10 92.47 0.43
N SER A 12 16.76 92.82 -0.68
CA SER A 12 16.19 92.71 -2.01
C SER A 12 15.66 91.28 -2.24
N PRO A 13 14.55 91.09 -2.98
CA PRO A 13 14.13 89.76 -3.40
C PRO A 13 15.29 89.11 -4.17
N ARG A 14 15.67 87.89 -3.78
CA ARG A 14 16.68 87.13 -4.51
C ARG A 14 16.11 86.80 -5.89
N ARG A 15 16.77 87.29 -6.94
CA ARG A 15 16.50 86.84 -8.31
C ARG A 15 17.03 85.41 -8.43
N PHE A 16 16.13 84.48 -8.77
CA PHE A 16 16.47 83.15 -9.24
C PHE A 16 16.27 83.17 -10.76
N PRO A 17 17.34 83.24 -11.57
CA PRO A 17 17.23 83.06 -13.01
C PRO A 17 16.99 81.58 -13.32
N LEU A 18 16.17 81.32 -14.34
CA LEU A 18 16.07 79.99 -14.94
C LEU A 18 17.32 79.76 -15.79
N HIS A 19 17.96 78.60 -15.64
CA HIS A 19 19.12 78.20 -16.45
C HIS A 19 18.65 77.32 -17.60
N LEU A 20 19.06 77.64 -18.83
CA LEU A 20 18.71 76.93 -20.08
C LEU A 20 19.99 76.79 -20.93
N GLU A 21 20.54 75.58 -21.04
CA GLU A 21 21.79 75.30 -21.76
C GLU A 21 21.62 74.21 -22.82
N SER A 22 21.87 74.57 -24.09
CA SER A 22 22.17 73.60 -25.15
C SER A 22 23.56 73.01 -24.87
N LEU A 23 23.61 71.72 -24.55
CA LEU A 23 24.85 71.07 -24.08
C LEU A 23 25.68 70.40 -25.20
N GLU A 24 25.08 70.06 -26.34
CA GLU A 24 25.74 69.23 -27.35
C GLU A 24 26.41 70.02 -28.50
N THR A 25 26.01 71.27 -28.78
CA THR A 25 26.66 72.07 -29.83
C THR A 25 27.11 73.43 -29.32
N ARG A 26 28.35 73.83 -29.64
CA ARG A 26 28.87 75.18 -29.38
C ARG A 26 28.34 76.20 -30.41
N ARG A 27 27.02 76.25 -30.58
CA ARG A 27 26.30 77.25 -31.39
C ARG A 27 25.55 78.22 -30.46
N PRO A 28 25.24 79.44 -30.89
CA PRO A 28 24.30 80.30 -30.18
C PRO A 28 22.90 79.66 -30.15
N LEU A 29 22.15 79.89 -29.07
CA LEU A 29 20.85 79.25 -28.79
C LEU A 29 19.86 79.32 -29.95
N ALA A 30 19.23 78.17 -30.22
CA ALA A 30 18.01 78.00 -31.00
C ALA A 30 16.74 77.95 -30.11
N VAL A 31 16.90 78.13 -28.80
CA VAL A 31 15.83 78.11 -27.80
C VAL A 31 15.26 79.51 -27.61
N THR A 32 13.98 79.66 -27.86
CA THR A 32 13.19 80.86 -27.59
C THR A 32 12.48 80.74 -26.23
N SER A 33 12.35 81.85 -25.51
CA SER A 33 11.49 81.92 -24.32
C SER A 33 10.67 83.21 -24.33
N SER A 34 9.40 83.10 -23.94
CA SER A 34 8.47 84.23 -23.87
C SER A 34 7.49 84.05 -22.71
N VAL A 35 7.06 85.16 -22.10
CA VAL A 35 5.99 85.16 -21.10
C VAL A 35 4.82 85.94 -21.69
N ASP A 36 3.62 85.35 -21.62
CA ASP A 36 2.40 85.96 -22.14
C ASP A 36 1.69 86.88 -21.12
N ALA A 37 0.54 87.44 -21.51
CA ALA A 37 -0.25 88.32 -20.65
C ALA A 37 -1.01 87.59 -19.51
N ALA A 38 -1.04 86.26 -19.51
CA ALA A 38 -1.62 85.45 -18.43
C ALA A 38 -0.56 84.99 -17.41
N GLY A 39 0.73 85.15 -17.72
CA GLY A 39 1.86 84.71 -16.89
C GLY A 39 2.43 83.35 -17.30
N VAL A 40 2.08 82.82 -18.47
CA VAL A 40 2.58 81.54 -18.96
C VAL A 40 3.95 81.74 -19.62
N LEU A 41 4.98 81.10 -19.06
CA LEU A 41 6.32 81.02 -19.65
C LEU A 41 6.35 79.88 -20.68
N THR A 42 6.41 80.23 -21.97
CA THR A 42 6.69 79.27 -23.04
C THR A 42 8.18 79.21 -23.31
N ILE A 43 8.72 78.00 -23.44
CA ILE A 43 10.12 77.68 -23.82
C ILE A 43 10.04 76.74 -25.02
N ALA A 44 10.63 77.10 -26.15
CA ALA A 44 10.54 76.34 -27.40
C ALA A 44 11.84 76.33 -28.19
N SER A 45 12.28 75.15 -28.66
CA SER A 45 13.45 75.02 -29.54
C SER A 45 13.07 75.02 -31.02
N ASP A 46 13.92 75.57 -31.90
CA ASP A 46 13.77 75.44 -33.37
C ASP A 46 14.48 74.22 -33.99
N ALA A 47 15.20 73.43 -33.18
CA ALA A 47 15.90 72.20 -33.56
C ALA A 47 15.96 71.19 -32.40
N ALA A 48 16.35 69.95 -32.71
CA ALA A 48 16.80 68.94 -31.74
C ALA A 48 17.83 69.53 -30.76
N ASP A 49 17.48 69.62 -29.47
CA ASP A 49 18.33 70.24 -28.45
C ASP A 49 18.10 69.67 -27.04
N VAL A 50 18.98 70.03 -26.10
CA VAL A 50 18.84 69.72 -24.66
C VAL A 50 18.16 70.89 -23.97
N LEU A 51 17.02 70.63 -23.33
CA LEU A 51 16.16 71.60 -22.65
C LEU A 51 16.17 71.35 -21.14
N ALA A 52 17.27 71.73 -20.49
CA ALA A 52 17.39 71.61 -19.04
C ALA A 52 16.63 72.73 -18.31
N LEU A 53 15.89 72.37 -17.26
CA LEU A 53 15.20 73.28 -16.35
C LEU A 53 15.83 73.20 -14.95
N GLY A 54 16.79 74.09 -14.66
CA GLY A 54 17.56 74.00 -13.42
C GLY A 54 18.14 75.30 -12.88
N THR A 55 18.90 75.19 -11.79
CA THR A 55 19.43 76.32 -11.02
C THR A 55 20.94 76.23 -10.74
N ARG A 56 21.75 76.45 -11.78
CA ARG A 56 23.15 76.90 -11.64
C ARG A 56 23.38 78.16 -12.51
N ALA A 57 24.51 78.83 -12.35
CA ALA A 57 24.65 80.23 -12.75
C ALA A 57 25.25 80.42 -14.16
N GLY A 58 24.41 80.73 -15.15
CA GLY A 58 24.84 81.09 -16.51
C GLY A 58 23.76 81.77 -17.37
N ASP A 59 23.41 83.02 -17.04
CA ASP A 59 22.68 84.01 -17.84
C ASP A 59 21.82 83.53 -19.05
N VAL A 60 20.53 83.28 -18.81
CA VAL A 60 19.49 83.39 -19.85
C VAL A 60 18.47 84.47 -19.47
N ALA A 61 18.21 85.39 -20.40
CA ALA A 61 17.30 86.52 -20.21
C ALA A 61 15.91 86.21 -20.79
N ILE A 62 14.89 86.20 -19.93
CA ILE A 62 13.49 86.03 -20.32
C ILE A 62 13.03 87.32 -21.02
N ASN A 63 13.12 87.35 -22.34
CA ASN A 63 12.71 88.48 -23.17
C ASN A 63 11.21 88.40 -23.49
N GLY A 64 10.39 88.99 -22.63
CA GLY A 64 8.99 89.28 -22.93
C GLY A 64 8.86 90.17 -24.17
N GLY A 65 7.75 90.04 -24.91
CA GLY A 65 7.53 90.66 -26.22
C GLY A 65 7.30 92.18 -26.26
N ASP A 66 7.83 92.93 -25.30
CA ASP A 66 7.79 94.40 -25.25
C ASP A 66 9.12 94.93 -24.64
N PRO A 67 9.95 95.68 -25.39
CA PRO A 67 11.27 96.13 -24.93
C PRO A 67 11.25 97.14 -23.76
N ASP A 68 10.11 97.77 -23.46
CA ASP A 68 9.96 98.63 -22.27
C ASP A 68 9.51 97.82 -21.02
N SER A 69 9.20 96.53 -21.16
CA SER A 69 8.82 95.65 -20.05
C SER A 69 10.05 94.93 -19.46
N GLY A 70 10.32 95.13 -18.16
CA GLY A 70 11.38 94.41 -17.46
C GLY A 70 11.04 92.93 -17.27
N PRO A 71 12.05 92.01 -17.20
CA PRO A 71 11.81 90.58 -17.14
C PRO A 71 10.92 90.20 -15.95
N ALA A 72 9.91 89.37 -16.22
CA ALA A 72 8.91 88.97 -15.25
C ALA A 72 9.57 88.27 -14.03
N PRO A 73 9.18 88.61 -12.79
CA PRO A 73 9.66 87.89 -11.61
C PRO A 73 9.03 86.50 -11.55
N ALA A 74 9.77 85.50 -11.06
CA ALA A 74 9.27 84.12 -10.90
C ALA A 74 7.98 84.00 -10.04
N SER A 75 7.69 85.01 -9.20
CA SER A 75 6.44 85.13 -8.44
C SER A 75 5.22 85.57 -9.26
N ALA A 76 5.36 85.79 -10.56
CA ALA A 76 4.29 86.16 -11.49
C ALA A 76 4.11 85.15 -12.64
N ILE A 77 4.86 84.05 -12.63
CA ILE A 77 4.70 82.95 -13.58
C ILE A 77 3.59 82.03 -13.05
N THR A 78 2.58 81.80 -13.87
CA THR A 78 1.35 81.03 -13.56
C THR A 78 1.30 79.69 -14.28
N GLY A 79 1.99 79.58 -15.43
CA GLY A 79 2.18 78.34 -16.17
C GLY A 79 3.57 78.23 -16.79
N ILE A 80 4.02 77.00 -17.05
CA ILE A 80 5.22 76.71 -17.85
C ILE A 80 4.82 75.77 -19.00
N VAL A 81 5.21 76.11 -20.24
CA VAL A 81 5.01 75.27 -21.42
C VAL A 81 6.37 75.03 -22.08
N VAL A 82 6.81 73.78 -22.15
CA VAL A 82 8.02 73.36 -22.88
C VAL A 82 7.61 72.77 -24.23
N ARG A 83 8.34 73.09 -25.30
CA ARG A 83 8.12 72.58 -26.67
C ARG A 83 9.44 72.12 -27.30
N GLY A 84 9.52 70.84 -27.64
CA GLY A 84 10.63 70.28 -28.40
C GLY A 84 10.73 70.84 -29.82
N GLY A 85 11.93 70.85 -30.39
CA GLY A 85 12.17 71.20 -31.80
C GLY A 85 12.11 69.98 -32.74
N PRO A 86 12.20 70.18 -34.06
CA PRO A 86 12.28 69.09 -35.03
C PRO A 86 13.55 68.23 -34.82
N GLY A 87 13.34 66.90 -34.74
CA GLY A 87 14.33 65.92 -34.30
C GLY A 87 14.10 65.50 -32.84
N ALA A 88 15.04 64.72 -32.28
CA ALA A 88 15.00 64.25 -30.90
C ALA A 88 15.51 65.31 -29.92
N ASN A 89 14.76 65.58 -28.86
CA ASN A 89 15.08 66.54 -27.79
C ASN A 89 15.23 65.82 -26.46
N ARG A 90 15.98 66.43 -25.54
CA ARG A 90 16.16 65.91 -24.17
C ARG A 90 15.77 66.96 -23.13
N ILE A 91 14.62 66.78 -22.52
CA ILE A 91 14.03 67.71 -21.55
C ILE A 91 14.40 67.24 -20.14
N ASP A 92 15.22 68.02 -19.44
CA ASP A 92 15.85 67.62 -18.17
C ASP A 92 15.24 68.42 -17.00
N LEU A 93 14.41 67.77 -16.18
CA LEU A 93 13.80 68.38 -14.99
C LEU A 93 14.65 68.25 -13.73
N SER A 94 15.83 67.64 -13.77
CA SER A 94 16.62 67.26 -12.57
C SER A 94 16.85 68.43 -11.60
N GLY A 95 16.96 69.67 -12.10
CA GLY A 95 17.12 70.90 -11.32
C GLY A 95 15.85 71.68 -10.98
N PHE A 96 14.66 71.17 -11.32
CA PHE A 96 13.36 71.83 -11.13
C PHE A 96 12.86 71.72 -9.68
N ASP A 97 12.24 72.80 -9.19
CA ASP A 97 11.60 72.85 -7.88
C ASP A 97 10.44 73.88 -7.91
N VAL A 98 9.20 73.40 -7.89
CA VAL A 98 7.99 74.24 -7.93
C VAL A 98 7.95 75.30 -6.84
N ARG A 99 8.60 75.08 -5.68
CA ARG A 99 8.63 76.02 -4.54
C ARG A 99 9.33 77.34 -4.86
N GLN A 100 10.01 77.43 -6.02
CA GLN A 100 10.60 78.68 -6.53
C GLN A 100 9.57 79.61 -7.19
N PHE A 101 8.40 79.09 -7.60
CA PHE A 101 7.37 79.82 -8.33
C PHE A 101 6.08 79.92 -7.50
N ALA A 102 5.97 80.96 -6.68
CA ALA A 102 4.89 81.14 -5.70
C ALA A 102 3.46 81.34 -6.29
N ALA A 103 3.30 81.27 -7.61
CA ALA A 103 2.03 81.42 -8.33
C ALA A 103 1.84 80.38 -9.46
N LEU A 104 2.76 79.41 -9.61
CA LEU A 104 2.71 78.41 -10.66
C LEU A 104 1.65 77.36 -10.35
N ASP A 105 0.72 77.17 -11.29
CA ASP A 105 -0.44 76.26 -11.18
C ASP A 105 -0.50 75.25 -12.33
N SER A 106 0.29 75.46 -13.40
CA SER A 106 0.30 74.59 -14.58
C SER A 106 1.71 74.34 -15.13
N MET A 107 1.97 73.11 -15.57
CA MET A 107 3.12 72.73 -16.37
C MET A 107 2.68 71.80 -17.49
N THR A 108 3.17 72.04 -18.70
CA THR A 108 2.92 71.19 -19.88
C THR A 108 4.21 71.02 -20.67
N ILE A 109 4.50 69.79 -21.05
CA ILE A 109 5.71 69.40 -21.78
C ILE A 109 5.28 68.76 -23.10
N GLU A 110 5.51 69.45 -24.21
CA GLU A 110 5.20 68.94 -25.55
C GLU A 110 6.52 68.53 -26.23
N GLY A 111 6.58 67.28 -26.70
CA GLY A 111 7.62 66.78 -27.60
C GLY A 111 7.66 67.56 -28.92
N GLY A 112 8.74 67.33 -29.65
CA GLY A 112 9.06 67.96 -30.92
C GLY A 112 8.81 67.04 -32.11
N GLY A 113 9.88 66.69 -32.82
CA GLY A 113 9.82 65.99 -34.10
C GLY A 113 10.71 64.75 -34.17
N GLY A 114 10.67 63.89 -33.15
CA GLY A 114 11.45 62.66 -33.06
C GLY A 114 11.07 61.84 -31.83
N PRO A 115 11.88 60.83 -31.45
CA PRO A 115 11.82 60.26 -30.11
C PRO A 115 12.39 61.28 -29.12
N ASP A 116 11.53 61.81 -28.24
CA ASP A 116 11.91 62.80 -27.24
C ASP A 116 12.07 62.16 -25.85
N THR A 117 13.07 62.60 -25.10
CA THR A 117 13.39 62.09 -23.76
C THR A 117 13.01 63.09 -22.66
N LEU A 118 12.33 62.63 -21.61
CA LEU A 118 12.03 63.40 -20.41
C LEU A 118 12.75 62.81 -19.18
N ILE A 119 13.50 63.65 -18.46
CA ILE A 119 14.18 63.25 -17.21
C ILE A 119 13.42 63.78 -15.99
N ALA A 120 13.25 62.93 -14.98
CA ALA A 120 12.65 63.26 -13.68
C ALA A 120 13.41 64.36 -12.92
N PRO A 121 12.74 65.11 -12.03
CA PRO A 121 13.41 65.98 -11.07
C PRO A 121 14.21 65.19 -10.02
N SER A 122 15.03 65.89 -9.22
CA SER A 122 15.77 65.31 -8.08
C SER A 122 14.88 64.92 -6.87
N ALA A 123 13.61 64.61 -7.10
CA ALA A 123 12.62 64.27 -6.07
C ALA A 123 11.69 63.16 -6.60
N PRO A 124 11.18 62.26 -5.73
CA PRO A 124 10.33 61.13 -6.14
C PRO A 124 9.18 61.60 -7.03
N THR A 125 9.08 61.06 -8.25
CA THR A 125 8.08 61.49 -9.23
C THR A 125 7.33 60.27 -9.77
N THR A 126 6.01 60.39 -9.88
CA THR A 126 5.22 59.44 -10.65
C THR A 126 5.00 60.00 -12.05
N PHE A 127 5.32 59.20 -13.06
CA PHE A 127 4.94 59.39 -14.45
C PHE A 127 3.69 58.55 -14.70
N ASP A 128 2.54 59.20 -14.75
CA ASP A 128 1.25 58.56 -15.01
C ASP A 128 1.03 58.52 -16.54
N VAL A 129 1.44 57.44 -17.21
CA VAL A 129 1.32 57.24 -18.66
C VAL A 129 -0.09 56.74 -18.99
N THR A 130 -0.92 57.61 -19.56
CA THR A 130 -2.36 57.35 -19.81
C THR A 130 -2.74 57.30 -21.30
N GLU A 131 -1.81 57.64 -22.18
CA GLU A 131 -1.96 57.64 -23.63
C GLU A 131 -0.61 57.26 -24.28
N PRO A 132 -0.54 56.94 -25.58
CA PRO A 132 0.74 56.71 -26.26
C PRO A 132 1.64 57.96 -26.22
N ASP A 133 2.84 57.80 -25.67
CA ASP A 133 3.86 58.84 -25.49
C ASP A 133 3.37 60.08 -24.69
N ALA A 134 2.35 59.91 -23.82
CA ALA A 134 1.66 61.02 -23.15
C ALA A 134 1.06 60.64 -21.78
N GLY A 135 0.94 61.64 -20.89
CA GLY A 135 0.49 61.41 -19.51
C GLY A 135 0.61 62.62 -18.59
N SER A 136 0.65 62.37 -17.28
CA SER A 136 0.88 63.38 -16.23
C SER A 136 2.08 63.09 -15.33
N LEU A 137 2.57 64.13 -14.65
CA LEU A 137 3.64 64.08 -13.65
C LEU A 137 3.07 64.42 -12.28
N THR A 138 3.19 63.52 -11.31
CA THR A 138 2.75 63.74 -9.93
C THR A 138 3.88 63.48 -8.92
N GLY A 139 3.73 63.96 -7.67
CA GLY A 139 4.77 63.88 -6.62
C GLY A 139 5.17 65.23 -6.02
N PRO A 140 6.14 65.27 -5.08
CA PRO A 140 6.47 66.48 -4.31
C PRO A 140 7.02 67.65 -5.14
N ALA A 141 7.58 67.37 -6.33
CA ALA A 141 8.03 68.40 -7.27
C ALA A 141 6.88 69.10 -8.02
N PHE A 142 5.66 68.54 -7.99
CA PHE A 142 4.49 69.01 -8.73
C PHE A 142 3.25 69.24 -7.84
N MET A 143 3.35 68.97 -6.53
CA MET A 143 2.21 68.91 -5.57
C MET A 143 1.35 70.19 -5.44
N THR A 144 1.81 71.34 -5.93
CA THR A 144 1.04 72.60 -5.92
C THR A 144 0.45 72.98 -7.28
N LEU A 145 0.60 72.14 -8.31
CA LEU A 145 0.07 72.37 -9.65
C LEU A 145 -1.31 71.72 -9.80
N SER A 146 -2.26 72.44 -10.40
CA SER A 146 -3.53 71.86 -10.87
C SER A 146 -3.39 71.10 -12.20
N ILE A 147 -2.32 71.36 -12.97
CA ILE A 147 -2.00 70.67 -14.23
C ILE A 147 -0.49 70.40 -14.32
N SER A 148 -0.11 69.16 -14.61
CA SER A 148 1.29 68.76 -14.84
C SER A 148 1.33 67.62 -15.86
N THR A 149 1.44 67.94 -17.15
CA THR A 149 1.27 66.98 -18.26
C THR A 149 2.47 66.90 -19.20
N PHE A 150 2.63 65.76 -19.87
CA PHE A 150 3.56 65.57 -20.98
C PHE A 150 2.88 64.91 -22.18
N THR A 151 3.34 65.21 -23.40
CA THR A 151 2.87 64.60 -24.65
C THR A 151 4.01 64.46 -25.66
N ALA A 152 3.92 63.46 -26.54
CA ALA A 152 4.93 63.12 -27.54
C ALA A 152 6.34 62.86 -26.96
N ILE A 153 6.42 62.26 -25.77
CA ILE A 153 7.65 61.83 -25.12
C ILE A 153 7.79 60.32 -25.26
N ALA A 154 8.83 59.87 -25.97
CA ALA A 154 9.08 58.46 -26.26
C ALA A 154 9.93 57.77 -25.19
N ASP A 155 10.90 58.49 -24.60
CA ASP A 155 11.78 57.96 -23.56
C ASP A 155 11.54 58.62 -22.20
N LEU A 156 11.40 57.83 -21.14
CA LEU A 156 11.31 58.32 -19.75
C LEU A 156 12.55 57.93 -18.96
N VAL A 157 13.15 58.88 -18.26
CA VAL A 157 14.37 58.68 -17.47
C VAL A 157 14.16 59.16 -16.04
N GLY A 158 14.40 58.28 -15.08
CA GLY A 158 14.32 58.55 -13.65
C GLY A 158 15.54 59.29 -13.11
N THR A 159 15.60 59.33 -11.79
CA THR A 159 16.75 59.76 -10.99
C THR A 159 16.89 58.82 -9.80
N SER A 160 17.97 58.88 -9.03
CA SER A 160 18.15 58.09 -7.80
C SER A 160 17.21 58.51 -6.64
N ALA A 161 16.02 59.03 -6.95
CA ALA A 161 15.03 59.52 -6.00
C ALA A 161 13.88 58.53 -5.74
N GLY A 162 13.82 57.41 -6.48
CA GLY A 162 12.74 56.43 -6.38
C GLY A 162 11.46 56.95 -7.05
N ASN A 163 11.42 56.84 -8.37
CA ASN A 163 10.31 57.30 -9.21
C ASN A 163 9.35 56.13 -9.49
N THR A 164 8.13 56.44 -9.90
CA THR A 164 7.14 55.44 -10.33
C THR A 164 6.78 55.71 -11.78
N PHE A 165 6.77 54.68 -12.62
CA PHE A 165 6.33 54.76 -14.00
C PHE A 165 5.04 53.95 -14.12
N ALA A 166 3.91 54.63 -13.93
CA ALA A 166 2.59 54.02 -13.88
C ALA A 166 1.96 54.00 -15.28
N PHE A 167 1.43 52.85 -15.70
CA PHE A 167 0.77 52.67 -17.00
C PHE A 167 -0.68 52.25 -16.81
N ASP A 168 -1.60 52.92 -17.50
CA ASP A 168 -2.98 52.43 -17.65
C ASP A 168 -3.17 51.59 -18.92
N GLU A 169 -4.41 51.19 -19.20
CA GLU A 169 -4.76 50.36 -20.35
C GLU A 169 -4.40 50.98 -21.71
N ALA A 170 -4.41 52.31 -21.85
CA ALA A 170 -4.04 53.03 -23.07
C ALA A 170 -2.57 53.49 -23.09
N GLY A 171 -1.95 53.70 -21.92
CA GLY A 171 -0.55 54.09 -21.78
C GLY A 171 0.45 53.18 -22.51
N ARG A 172 1.34 53.81 -23.29
CA ARG A 172 2.44 53.17 -24.04
C ARG A 172 3.63 54.14 -24.19
N LEU A 173 4.84 53.61 -24.31
CA LEU A 173 6.03 54.31 -24.78
C LEU A 173 6.54 53.70 -26.08
N SER A 174 6.84 54.55 -27.06
CA SER A 174 7.48 54.17 -28.33
C SER A 174 9.02 54.10 -28.24
N GLY A 175 9.60 54.65 -27.17
CA GLY A 175 11.01 54.53 -26.79
C GLY A 175 11.20 53.65 -25.54
N SER A 176 12.18 54.02 -24.71
CA SER A 176 12.69 53.24 -23.57
C SER A 176 12.37 53.88 -22.21
N LEU A 177 12.33 53.05 -21.16
CA LEU A 177 12.27 53.49 -19.76
C LEU A 177 13.64 53.25 -19.13
N ARG A 178 14.17 54.22 -18.37
CA ARG A 178 15.40 54.04 -17.57
C ARG A 178 15.19 54.58 -16.17
N GLY A 179 15.31 53.75 -15.14
CA GLY A 179 15.37 54.20 -13.76
C GLY A 179 16.77 54.63 -13.34
N GLY A 180 17.10 54.38 -12.09
CA GLY A 180 18.37 54.63 -11.43
C GLY A 180 18.43 53.97 -10.05
N GLY A 181 17.95 52.73 -9.96
CA GLY A 181 17.90 51.91 -8.75
C GLY A 181 16.48 51.70 -8.23
N LEU A 182 16.07 52.53 -7.27
CA LEU A 182 14.87 52.34 -6.44
C LEU A 182 13.55 52.70 -7.15
N ASP A 183 13.48 52.56 -8.47
CA ASP A 183 12.35 52.98 -9.29
C ASP A 183 11.35 51.83 -9.52
N ILE A 184 10.07 52.18 -9.60
CA ILE A 184 8.94 51.26 -9.69
C ILE A 184 8.35 51.30 -11.11
N LEU A 185 8.23 50.17 -11.79
CA LEU A 185 7.40 50.02 -12.99
C LEU A 185 6.02 49.48 -12.56
N ASP A 186 4.99 50.31 -12.66
CA ASP A 186 3.66 50.04 -12.10
C ASP A 186 2.62 49.81 -13.22
N LEU A 187 2.17 48.57 -13.40
CA LEU A 187 1.11 48.20 -14.35
C LEU A 187 -0.25 47.99 -13.65
N GLY A 188 -0.40 48.38 -12.37
CA GLY A 188 -1.57 48.08 -11.54
C GLY A 188 -2.91 48.63 -12.05
N ALA A 189 -2.88 49.58 -13.01
CA ALA A 189 -4.07 50.12 -13.68
C ALA A 189 -4.45 49.37 -14.98
N THR A 190 -3.67 48.38 -15.43
CA THR A 190 -3.97 47.60 -16.65
C THR A 190 -4.90 46.43 -16.35
N THR A 191 -5.72 46.05 -17.32
CA THR A 191 -6.73 44.96 -17.21
C THR A 191 -6.55 43.85 -18.24
N THR A 192 -5.84 44.11 -19.33
CA THR A 192 -5.33 43.05 -20.22
C THR A 192 -4.11 42.38 -19.59
N PRO A 193 -3.95 41.05 -19.70
CA PRO A 193 -2.73 40.35 -19.26
C PRO A 193 -1.48 40.94 -19.91
N GLN A 194 -0.46 41.22 -19.10
CA GLN A 194 0.88 41.61 -19.55
C GLN A 194 1.89 40.48 -19.35
N THR A 195 2.95 40.49 -20.15
CA THR A 195 4.18 39.72 -19.89
C THR A 195 5.31 40.71 -19.65
N LEU A 196 6.04 40.52 -18.56
CA LEU A 196 7.28 41.20 -18.25
C LEU A 196 8.40 40.16 -18.29
N THR A 197 9.51 40.46 -18.96
CA THR A 197 10.65 39.55 -19.08
C THR A 197 11.92 40.27 -18.68
N ILE A 198 12.61 39.74 -17.67
CA ILE A 198 13.92 40.21 -17.22
C ILE A 198 14.98 39.80 -18.27
N THR A 199 16.03 40.60 -18.39
CA THR A 199 17.17 40.37 -19.31
C THR A 199 18.51 40.57 -18.58
N GLY A 200 18.47 40.35 -17.27
CA GLY A 200 19.50 40.55 -16.27
C GLY A 200 19.47 41.91 -15.57
N SER A 201 20.44 42.10 -14.66
CA SER A 201 20.55 43.25 -13.76
C SER A 201 21.84 44.05 -13.98
N GLY A 202 22.00 45.10 -13.16
CA GLY A 202 23.15 45.98 -13.06
C GLY A 202 23.33 46.50 -11.63
N SER A 203 24.19 47.50 -11.44
CA SER A 203 24.40 48.16 -10.12
C SER A 203 23.31 49.14 -9.71
N ASP A 204 22.29 49.24 -10.55
CA ASP A 204 21.27 50.27 -10.62
C ASP A 204 19.89 49.65 -10.94
N GLY A 205 19.71 48.34 -10.68
CA GLY A 205 18.47 47.60 -10.85
C GLY A 205 18.42 46.71 -12.09
N PHE A 206 17.21 46.29 -12.45
CA PHE A 206 16.92 45.30 -13.48
C PHE A 206 16.58 45.94 -14.83
N ARG A 207 16.96 45.25 -15.91
CA ARG A 207 16.57 45.57 -17.29
C ARG A 207 15.71 44.47 -17.88
N GLY A 208 14.82 44.84 -18.79
CA GLY A 208 13.89 43.87 -19.37
C GLY A 208 13.00 44.43 -20.48
N THR A 209 12.01 43.64 -20.85
CA THR A 209 11.00 44.03 -21.84
C THR A 209 9.60 43.99 -21.25
N ALA A 210 8.76 44.91 -21.71
CA ALA A 210 7.37 45.05 -21.31
C ALA A 210 6.53 45.35 -22.55
N GLY A 211 5.36 44.72 -22.71
CA GLY A 211 4.48 44.94 -23.86
C GLY A 211 4.00 46.39 -24.06
N ARG A 212 4.24 47.28 -23.09
CA ARG A 212 3.91 48.71 -23.13
C ARG A 212 5.08 49.64 -23.45
N ILE A 213 6.32 49.14 -23.48
CA ILE A 213 7.54 49.95 -23.63
C ILE A 213 8.37 49.36 -24.78
N ALA A 214 8.28 49.95 -25.96
CA ALA A 214 8.83 49.35 -27.18
C ALA A 214 10.37 49.22 -27.19
N GLY A 215 11.07 50.09 -26.46
CA GLY A 215 12.52 50.04 -26.25
C GLY A 215 12.98 49.27 -25.01
N GLY A 216 12.05 48.63 -24.27
CA GLY A 216 12.35 47.97 -22.99
C GLY A 216 12.58 48.94 -21.82
N PHE A 217 12.84 48.36 -20.65
CA PHE A 217 13.19 49.08 -19.42
C PHE A 217 14.61 48.74 -18.94
N ASP A 218 15.21 49.65 -18.19
CA ASP A 218 16.55 49.55 -17.61
C ASP A 218 16.56 50.17 -16.21
N GLY A 219 17.38 49.66 -15.30
CA GLY A 219 17.55 50.19 -13.94
C GLY A 219 16.31 50.29 -13.05
N VAL A 220 15.43 49.28 -13.06
CA VAL A 220 14.18 49.21 -12.26
C VAL A 220 14.36 48.29 -11.05
N GLY A 221 13.93 48.72 -9.85
CA GLY A 221 14.08 47.98 -8.59
C GLY A 221 12.79 47.36 -8.03
N GLN A 222 11.62 47.78 -8.54
CA GLN A 222 10.33 47.15 -8.21
C GLN A 222 9.42 47.08 -9.44
N VAL A 223 8.65 46.00 -9.58
CA VAL A 223 7.66 45.83 -10.66
C VAL A 223 6.28 45.44 -10.10
N ARG A 224 5.20 45.91 -10.74
CA ARG A 224 3.83 45.56 -10.37
C ARG A 224 3.02 45.10 -11.57
N GLY A 225 2.43 43.93 -11.45
CA GLY A 225 1.46 43.40 -12.41
C GLY A 225 0.10 44.12 -12.32
N GLY A 226 -0.64 44.07 -13.41
CA GLY A 226 -2.01 44.56 -13.51
C GLY A 226 -3.08 43.55 -13.07
N LEU A 227 -4.33 43.93 -13.28
CA LEU A 227 -5.50 43.14 -12.89
C LEU A 227 -5.84 41.97 -13.84
N GLY A 228 -5.07 41.82 -14.93
CA GLY A 228 -5.33 40.82 -15.98
C GLY A 228 -4.96 39.38 -15.58
N GLY A 229 -3.99 39.22 -14.67
CA GLY A 229 -3.28 37.96 -14.46
C GLY A 229 -2.02 37.97 -15.32
N ASP A 230 -0.99 38.64 -14.83
CA ASP A 230 0.22 38.95 -15.59
C ASP A 230 1.34 37.92 -15.34
N THR A 231 2.23 37.77 -16.32
CA THR A 231 3.39 36.87 -16.27
C THR A 231 4.68 37.65 -15.99
N LEU A 232 5.47 37.21 -15.03
CA LEU A 232 6.85 37.65 -14.80
C LEU A 232 7.79 36.50 -15.18
N VAL A 233 8.69 36.75 -16.13
CA VAL A 233 9.74 35.82 -16.57
C VAL A 233 11.09 36.37 -16.11
N GLY A 234 11.93 35.53 -15.49
CA GLY A 234 13.32 35.86 -15.14
C GLY A 234 14.25 35.97 -16.36
N ASP A 235 15.56 35.93 -16.14
CA ASP A 235 16.56 35.79 -17.21
C ASP A 235 17.29 34.43 -17.19
N ASP A 236 18.12 34.18 -18.20
CA ASP A 236 18.79 32.89 -18.44
C ASP A 236 19.96 32.61 -17.46
N ARG A 237 19.68 32.64 -16.15
CA ARG A 237 20.62 32.41 -15.04
C ARG A 237 19.91 31.84 -13.82
N ASP A 238 20.61 30.94 -13.14
CA ASP A 238 20.30 30.41 -11.81
C ASP A 238 19.84 31.55 -10.86
N SER A 239 18.59 31.49 -10.41
CA SER A 239 17.95 32.55 -9.63
C SER A 239 17.17 32.00 -8.43
N THR A 240 16.67 32.90 -7.58
CA THR A 240 15.89 32.56 -6.39
C THR A 240 14.64 33.42 -6.30
N TRP A 241 13.47 32.76 -6.24
CA TRP A 241 12.16 33.36 -6.11
C TRP A 241 11.65 33.18 -4.68
N THR A 242 11.73 34.23 -3.85
CA THR A 242 11.27 34.17 -2.45
C THR A 242 9.82 34.66 -2.36
N LEU A 243 8.89 33.73 -2.08
CA LEU A 243 7.44 34.00 -2.09
C LEU A 243 6.85 34.04 -0.67
N ASP A 244 7.25 35.06 0.10
CA ASP A 244 6.83 35.28 1.49
C ASP A 244 5.74 36.40 1.61
N ALA A 245 5.92 37.38 2.50
CA ALA A 245 5.08 38.56 2.62
C ALA A 245 5.44 39.70 1.64
N ASP A 246 6.70 39.76 1.17
CA ASP A 246 7.28 40.85 0.38
C ASP A 246 8.04 40.24 -0.82
N TRP A 247 7.29 39.66 -1.78
CA TRP A 247 7.81 38.80 -2.86
C TRP A 247 8.99 39.40 -3.64
N SER A 248 10.03 38.59 -3.85
CA SER A 248 11.27 39.04 -4.49
C SER A 248 11.95 37.99 -5.37
N TYR A 249 12.63 38.49 -6.41
CA TYR A 249 13.41 37.73 -7.40
C TYR A 249 14.88 38.14 -7.29
N SER A 250 15.79 37.17 -7.12
CA SER A 250 17.22 37.40 -6.95
C SER A 250 18.02 36.57 -7.95
N ASP A 251 18.79 37.23 -8.80
CA ASP A 251 19.56 36.61 -9.89
C ASP A 251 21.05 36.39 -9.54
N GLY A 252 21.38 36.47 -8.25
CA GLY A 252 22.73 36.42 -7.70
C GLY A 252 23.55 37.71 -7.82
N VAL A 253 23.05 38.75 -8.51
CA VAL A 253 23.72 40.06 -8.69
C VAL A 253 22.94 41.19 -8.02
N ASP A 254 21.61 41.23 -8.16
CA ASP A 254 20.72 42.21 -7.50
C ASP A 254 19.39 41.54 -7.07
N THR A 255 18.46 42.28 -6.48
CA THR A 255 17.15 41.75 -6.03
C THR A 255 15.98 42.66 -6.41
N LEU A 256 15.02 42.12 -7.17
CA LEU A 256 13.82 42.78 -7.66
C LEU A 256 12.63 42.51 -6.73
N ALA A 257 11.98 43.53 -6.21
CA ALA A 257 10.70 43.37 -5.51
C ALA A 257 9.54 43.29 -6.52
N PHE A 258 8.57 42.40 -6.33
CA PHE A 258 7.42 42.31 -7.24
C PHE A 258 6.08 42.01 -6.54
N GLU A 259 4.98 42.45 -7.16
CA GLU A 259 3.61 42.12 -6.71
C GLU A 259 2.64 42.08 -7.90
N GLY A 260 1.50 41.39 -7.77
CA GLY A 260 0.40 41.42 -8.77
C GLY A 260 0.53 40.45 -9.95
N PHE A 261 1.59 39.66 -10.05
CA PHE A 261 1.75 38.62 -11.07
C PHE A 261 1.04 37.31 -10.68
N ARG A 262 0.58 36.55 -11.68
CA ARG A 262 -0.09 35.24 -11.52
C ARG A 262 0.61 34.09 -12.21
N THR A 263 1.60 34.35 -13.04
CA THR A 263 2.47 33.29 -13.57
C THR A 263 3.89 33.76 -13.36
N LEU A 264 4.67 32.99 -12.62
CA LEU A 264 6.10 33.20 -12.45
C LEU A 264 6.80 32.15 -13.31
N GLN A 265 7.76 32.57 -14.11
CA GLN A 265 8.58 31.67 -14.92
C GLN A 265 10.05 31.97 -14.66
N GLY A 266 10.80 30.94 -14.27
CA GLY A 266 12.22 31.01 -13.96
C GLY A 266 13.05 31.57 -15.11
N GLY A 267 13.50 30.70 -16.02
CA GLY A 267 14.30 31.12 -17.16
C GLY A 267 14.82 29.95 -18.00
N SER A 268 16.15 29.84 -18.05
CA SER A 268 16.87 28.69 -18.63
C SER A 268 18.16 28.33 -17.86
N GLY A 269 18.19 28.64 -16.56
CA GLY A 269 19.20 28.20 -15.57
C GLY A 269 18.50 27.61 -14.35
N ASP A 270 19.26 27.07 -13.39
CA ASP A 270 18.71 26.27 -12.27
C ASP A 270 18.02 27.18 -11.23
N ASP A 271 16.67 27.19 -11.17
CA ASP A 271 15.91 28.17 -10.37
C ASP A 271 15.30 27.62 -9.06
N ASP A 272 15.66 28.24 -7.92
CA ASP A 272 15.13 27.94 -6.58
C ASP A 272 13.86 28.78 -6.27
N PHE A 273 12.68 28.16 -6.30
CA PHE A 273 11.43 28.73 -5.80
C PHE A 273 11.26 28.42 -4.31
N GLU A 274 11.54 29.40 -3.45
CA GLU A 274 11.45 29.30 -1.99
C GLU A 274 10.06 29.76 -1.51
N LEU A 275 9.21 28.78 -1.20
CA LEU A 275 7.77 28.95 -0.94
C LEU A 275 7.49 29.02 0.56
N LEU A 276 7.60 30.22 1.12
CA LEU A 276 7.33 30.48 2.55
C LEU A 276 5.86 30.81 2.84
N GLY A 277 5.17 31.42 1.86
CA GLY A 277 3.82 31.95 2.01
C GLY A 277 3.80 33.25 2.81
N GLY A 278 2.95 34.19 2.38
CA GLY A 278 2.71 35.44 3.11
C GLY A 278 1.91 35.23 4.41
N PRO A 279 1.41 36.30 5.05
CA PRO A 279 0.58 36.20 6.27
C PRO A 279 -0.74 35.42 6.09
N SER A 280 -1.11 35.08 4.86
CA SER A 280 -2.22 34.18 4.48
C SER A 280 -1.83 32.71 4.42
N GLY A 281 -0.54 32.38 4.30
CA GLY A 281 -0.02 31.09 3.86
C GLY A 281 -0.20 30.80 2.37
N GLN A 282 -0.78 31.71 1.58
CA GLN A 282 -1.24 31.42 0.22
C GLN A 282 -0.44 32.15 -0.88
N ILE A 283 -0.07 31.40 -1.92
CA ILE A 283 0.70 31.85 -3.09
C ILE A 283 -0.19 31.71 -4.35
N PRO A 284 -0.93 32.76 -4.75
CA PRO A 284 -1.92 32.67 -5.84
C PRO A 284 -1.31 32.90 -7.23
N ALA A 285 -0.37 32.04 -7.61
CA ALA A 285 0.31 32.06 -8.90
C ALA A 285 0.63 30.65 -9.40
N ASP A 286 0.60 30.48 -10.72
CA ASP A 286 1.25 29.36 -11.42
C ASP A 286 2.77 29.53 -11.34
N LEU A 287 3.49 28.45 -11.04
CA LEU A 287 4.95 28.41 -10.94
C LEU A 287 5.51 27.55 -12.07
N LEU A 288 6.24 28.18 -12.98
CA LEU A 288 6.92 27.52 -14.09
C LEU A 288 8.43 27.61 -13.82
N GLY A 289 9.15 26.50 -13.91
CA GLY A 289 10.61 26.49 -13.92
C GLY A 289 11.10 27.06 -15.26
N GLY A 290 11.42 26.16 -16.18
CA GLY A 290 11.49 26.45 -17.61
C GLY A 290 12.57 25.65 -18.33
N GLY A 291 13.73 25.51 -17.69
CA GLY A 291 14.90 24.81 -18.22
C GLY A 291 16.10 25.04 -17.32
N GLY A 292 16.80 23.97 -16.97
CA GLY A 292 17.61 23.95 -15.75
C GLY A 292 17.07 22.88 -14.81
N ASP A 293 17.81 22.56 -13.75
CA ASP A 293 17.37 21.59 -12.74
C ASP A 293 16.61 22.34 -11.62
N ASP A 294 15.34 22.69 -11.87
CA ASP A 294 14.56 23.65 -11.06
C ASP A 294 14.06 23.05 -9.73
N ARG A 295 13.80 23.89 -8.72
CA ARG A 295 13.39 23.44 -7.37
C ARG A 295 12.23 24.24 -6.78
N PHE A 296 11.19 23.55 -6.32
CA PHE A 296 10.01 24.12 -5.66
C PHE A 296 9.98 23.70 -4.18
N ALA A 297 10.47 24.58 -3.30
CA ALA A 297 10.74 24.28 -1.89
C ALA A 297 9.66 24.83 -0.94
N PHE A 298 8.91 23.94 -0.31
CA PHE A 298 7.79 24.28 0.57
C PHE A 298 8.19 24.37 2.05
N HIS A 299 7.83 25.48 2.69
CA HIS A 299 8.14 25.75 4.10
C HIS A 299 6.89 25.94 4.96
N GLY A 300 6.83 25.21 6.08
CA GLY A 300 5.99 25.49 7.25
C GLY A 300 4.47 25.33 7.11
N PHE A 301 3.83 26.05 6.19
CA PHE A 301 2.41 25.93 5.82
C PHE A 301 2.06 26.65 4.50
N ALA A 302 3.04 26.91 3.63
CA ALA A 302 2.80 27.55 2.33
C ALA A 302 1.92 26.70 1.41
N GLN A 303 0.91 27.31 0.79
CA GLN A 303 0.03 26.68 -0.18
C GLN A 303 0.04 27.45 -1.50
N VAL A 304 0.41 26.78 -2.60
CA VAL A 304 0.27 27.29 -3.97
C VAL A 304 -1.19 27.13 -4.42
N ILE A 305 -1.72 28.17 -5.07
CA ILE A 305 -3.08 28.22 -5.64
C ILE A 305 -2.92 28.56 -7.12
N GLY A 306 -2.69 27.52 -7.91
CA GLY A 306 -2.13 27.54 -9.26
C GLY A 306 -1.34 26.24 -9.51
N ALA A 307 -0.90 26.02 -10.74
CA ALA A 307 -0.15 24.81 -11.11
C ALA A 307 1.37 24.97 -10.90
N ILE A 308 2.06 23.86 -10.62
CA ILE A 308 3.53 23.75 -10.68
C ILE A 308 3.96 23.00 -11.95
N ASP A 309 5.00 23.48 -12.63
CA ASP A 309 5.47 22.98 -13.92
C ASP A 309 6.99 23.18 -14.07
N GLY A 310 7.81 22.16 -13.79
CA GLY A 310 9.28 22.28 -13.92
C GLY A 310 9.75 22.50 -15.37
N GLN A 311 9.05 21.85 -16.31
CA GLN A 311 9.25 21.89 -17.76
C GLN A 311 10.54 21.25 -18.31
N GLY A 312 11.71 21.46 -17.71
CA GLY A 312 12.89 21.69 -18.55
C GLY A 312 14.24 21.08 -18.16
N GLY A 313 14.36 20.29 -17.09
CA GLY A 313 15.63 19.63 -16.75
C GLY A 313 15.49 18.37 -15.91
N PHE A 314 15.86 18.46 -14.63
CA PHE A 314 15.69 17.42 -13.60
C PHE A 314 15.02 18.05 -12.37
N ASP A 315 13.71 18.22 -12.47
CA ASP A 315 13.01 19.20 -11.63
C ASP A 315 12.56 18.58 -10.28
N THR A 316 12.66 19.37 -9.21
CA THR A 316 12.52 18.90 -7.81
C THR A 316 11.37 19.58 -7.06
N LEU A 317 10.38 18.79 -6.65
CA LEU A 317 9.37 19.17 -5.64
C LEU A 317 9.91 18.82 -4.23
N ASP A 318 9.93 19.79 -3.32
CA ASP A 318 10.61 19.66 -2.03
C ASP A 318 9.76 20.12 -0.84
N ASP A 319 8.95 19.22 -0.30
CA ASP A 319 8.15 19.38 0.92
C ASP A 319 8.93 19.03 2.20
N SER A 320 10.27 18.94 2.15
CA SER A 320 11.06 18.43 3.28
C SER A 320 10.98 19.30 4.56
N ASP A 321 10.76 20.61 4.41
CA ASP A 321 10.54 21.58 5.50
C ASP A 321 9.06 22.04 5.62
N PHE A 322 8.11 21.41 4.91
CA PHE A 322 6.68 21.74 4.98
C PHE A 322 6.02 21.32 6.32
N GLY A 323 6.57 20.31 6.99
CA GLY A 323 6.23 19.93 8.38
C GLY A 323 4.85 19.27 8.61
N THR A 324 4.04 19.12 7.57
CA THR A 324 2.71 18.49 7.55
C THR A 324 2.67 17.36 6.52
N ALA A 325 1.87 16.32 6.78
CA ALA A 325 1.74 15.15 5.91
C ALA A 325 1.19 15.51 4.53
N VAL A 326 2.06 15.38 3.51
CA VAL A 326 1.70 15.42 2.09
C VAL A 326 1.23 14.05 1.59
N VAL A 327 0.31 14.06 0.62
CA VAL A 327 -0.23 12.87 -0.05
C VAL A 327 -0.11 13.08 -1.55
N VAL A 328 1.00 12.59 -2.10
CA VAL A 328 1.31 12.67 -3.53
C VAL A 328 0.67 11.49 -4.24
N GLN A 329 -0.10 11.78 -5.29
CA GLN A 329 -0.64 10.80 -6.22
C GLN A 329 -0.11 11.09 -7.62
N LEU A 330 0.67 10.18 -8.20
CA LEU A 330 1.13 10.29 -9.60
C LEU A 330 -0.03 9.98 -10.56
N THR A 331 0.00 10.61 -11.74
CA THR A 331 -1.11 10.58 -12.72
C THR A 331 -0.68 10.45 -14.19
N GLY A 332 0.62 10.46 -14.48
CA GLY A 332 1.19 10.33 -15.82
C GLY A 332 2.57 10.95 -15.93
N SER A 333 3.45 10.35 -16.75
CA SER A 333 4.75 10.91 -17.14
C SER A 333 4.78 11.38 -18.59
N ASP A 334 5.76 12.25 -18.94
CA ASP A 334 6.00 12.63 -20.33
C ASP A 334 7.48 12.88 -20.66
N ALA A 335 7.78 13.83 -21.56
CA ALA A 335 9.16 14.18 -21.92
C ALA A 335 9.92 14.85 -20.77
N SER A 336 9.20 15.56 -19.90
CA SER A 336 9.65 16.56 -18.93
C SER A 336 9.59 16.10 -17.46
N GLY A 337 9.21 14.85 -17.21
CA GLY A 337 9.14 14.26 -15.86
C GLY A 337 7.75 13.68 -15.56
N PHE A 338 7.39 13.61 -14.28
CA PHE A 338 6.11 13.12 -13.79
C PHE A 338 5.11 14.23 -13.49
N SER A 339 3.82 13.89 -13.53
CA SER A 339 2.69 14.75 -13.18
C SER A 339 1.83 14.09 -12.10
N GLY A 340 1.24 14.89 -11.22
CA GLY A 340 0.51 14.39 -10.07
C GLY A 340 -0.29 15.44 -9.33
N THR A 341 -1.01 14.98 -8.31
CA THR A 341 -1.72 15.85 -7.36
C THR A 341 -1.15 15.68 -5.98
N GLU A 342 -0.81 16.80 -5.34
CA GLU A 342 -0.59 16.92 -3.90
C GLU A 342 -1.58 17.99 -3.40
N PRO A 343 -2.58 17.67 -2.57
CA PRO A 343 -3.68 18.59 -2.24
C PRO A 343 -3.50 19.35 -0.91
N THR A 344 -2.28 19.38 -0.37
CA THR A 344 -1.94 19.90 0.96
C THR A 344 -1.08 21.16 0.87
N SER A 345 -0.01 21.13 0.08
CA SER A 345 0.86 22.26 -0.26
C SER A 345 0.57 22.83 -1.66
N ILE A 346 -0.02 22.06 -2.57
CA ILE A 346 -0.59 22.55 -3.85
C ILE A 346 -2.14 22.51 -3.77
N ASP A 347 -2.84 23.21 -4.67
CA ASP A 347 -4.29 23.14 -4.80
C ASP A 347 -4.76 22.07 -5.80
N GLN A 348 -5.99 22.20 -6.33
CA GLN A 348 -6.59 21.24 -7.25
C GLN A 348 -5.88 21.10 -8.62
N ASP A 349 -5.02 22.06 -9.00
CA ASP A 349 -4.40 22.09 -10.33
C ASP A 349 -3.07 21.30 -10.40
N GLY A 350 -2.46 21.00 -9.25
CA GLY A 350 -1.39 19.99 -9.11
C GLY A 350 -0.01 20.37 -9.69
N PHE A 351 0.82 19.34 -9.94
CA PHE A 351 2.16 19.48 -10.50
C PHE A 351 2.37 18.65 -11.78
N ARG A 352 3.35 19.07 -12.57
CA ARG A 352 3.81 18.39 -13.80
C ARG A 352 5.26 18.71 -14.09
N GLY A 353 5.91 17.84 -14.85
CA GLY A 353 7.34 17.94 -15.16
C GLY A 353 8.21 17.98 -13.90
N ILE A 354 8.16 16.91 -13.10
CA ILE A 354 8.96 16.74 -11.88
C ILE A 354 9.67 15.38 -11.93
N ASP A 355 11.00 15.36 -11.79
CA ASP A 355 11.81 14.14 -11.76
C ASP A 355 12.25 13.73 -10.34
N ARG A 356 12.01 14.59 -9.34
CA ARG A 356 12.33 14.31 -7.94
C ARG A 356 11.29 14.85 -6.98
N ILE A 357 10.90 14.05 -5.98
CA ILE A 357 10.05 14.50 -4.87
C ILE A 357 10.72 14.18 -3.52
N LEU A 358 10.78 15.16 -2.62
CA LEU A 358 11.28 15.05 -1.26
C LEU A 358 10.16 15.38 -0.26
N ALA A 359 9.93 14.51 0.71
CA ALA A 359 8.96 14.73 1.78
C ALA A 359 9.63 14.89 3.16
N GLY A 360 8.92 15.53 4.09
CA GLY A 360 9.44 15.87 5.42
C GLY A 360 9.26 14.80 6.48
N SER A 361 10.02 14.89 7.58
CA SER A 361 9.76 14.10 8.79
C SER A 361 8.81 14.86 9.72
N GLU A 362 7.54 14.44 9.77
CA GLU A 362 6.45 15.30 10.25
C GLU A 362 6.04 15.09 11.71
N SER A 363 5.21 16.01 12.20
CA SER A 363 4.58 15.91 13.53
C SER A 363 3.16 15.31 13.52
N GLN A 364 2.54 15.16 12.33
CA GLN A 364 1.12 14.81 12.18
C GLN A 364 0.88 13.38 11.64
N GLY A 365 1.90 12.75 11.07
CA GLY A 365 1.83 11.42 10.47
C GLY A 365 3.14 11.11 9.73
N PRO A 366 3.11 10.14 8.81
CA PRO A 366 4.00 10.06 7.66
C PRO A 366 3.30 10.51 6.37
N SER A 367 4.07 11.09 5.46
CA SER A 367 3.66 11.37 4.07
C SER A 367 3.59 10.11 3.22
N ILE A 368 2.77 10.19 2.16
CA ILE A 368 2.44 9.10 1.24
C ILE A 368 2.85 9.48 -0.19
N LEU A 369 3.49 8.56 -0.90
CA LEU A 369 3.67 8.61 -2.36
C LEU A 369 2.95 7.41 -2.99
N ALA A 370 1.90 7.69 -3.77
CA ALA A 370 1.16 6.71 -4.56
C ALA A 370 1.55 6.79 -6.04
N GLY A 371 1.86 5.63 -6.63
CA GLY A 371 2.19 5.45 -8.04
C GLY A 371 0.99 5.62 -8.97
N GLU A 372 1.26 5.58 -10.28
CA GLU A 372 0.24 5.63 -11.33
C GLU A 372 -0.57 4.33 -11.43
N ASP A 373 -1.76 4.37 -12.03
CA ASP A 373 -2.62 3.19 -12.30
C ASP A 373 -2.07 2.26 -13.43
N VAL A 374 -0.76 2.00 -13.44
CA VAL A 374 -0.05 1.12 -14.38
C VAL A 374 1.04 0.32 -13.67
N ALA A 375 1.41 -0.84 -14.22
CA ALA A 375 2.47 -1.69 -13.66
C ALA A 375 3.83 -0.96 -13.66
N SER A 376 4.48 -0.95 -12.50
CA SER A 376 5.62 -0.10 -12.18
C SER A 376 6.71 -0.83 -11.37
N LEU A 377 7.88 -0.20 -11.26
CA LEU A 377 9.04 -0.69 -10.51
C LEU A 377 9.53 0.36 -9.51
N TRP A 378 9.42 0.01 -8.22
CA TRP A 378 9.99 0.74 -7.09
C TRP A 378 11.35 0.14 -6.74
N SER A 379 12.44 0.81 -7.13
CA SER A 379 13.80 0.37 -6.81
C SER A 379 14.24 1.02 -5.49
N LEU A 380 14.21 0.25 -4.41
CA LEU A 380 14.39 0.71 -3.03
C LEU A 380 15.81 0.40 -2.52
N GLY A 381 16.80 1.00 -3.18
CA GLY A 381 18.20 0.97 -2.79
C GLY A 381 18.62 2.14 -1.90
N SER A 382 19.92 2.43 -1.85
CA SER A 382 20.49 3.61 -1.16
C SER A 382 20.15 4.95 -1.82
N THR A 383 19.54 4.92 -3.00
CA THR A 383 18.71 5.98 -3.56
C THR A 383 17.45 5.29 -4.05
N GLN A 384 16.29 5.78 -3.61
CA GLN A 384 15.01 5.18 -3.95
C GLN A 384 14.46 5.85 -5.22
N THR A 385 13.91 5.04 -6.12
CA THR A 385 13.29 5.53 -7.36
C THR A 385 12.01 4.76 -7.69
N TYR A 386 11.04 5.47 -8.24
CA TYR A 386 9.86 4.91 -8.89
C TYR A 386 10.07 4.94 -10.42
N SER A 387 9.52 3.96 -11.14
CA SER A 387 9.57 3.94 -12.61
C SER A 387 8.36 3.25 -13.22
N ASP A 388 7.85 3.81 -14.31
CA ASP A 388 6.61 3.42 -14.99
C ASP A 388 6.84 2.45 -16.17
N ASP A 389 5.76 2.08 -16.87
CA ASP A 389 5.84 1.22 -18.06
C ASP A 389 6.50 1.90 -19.28
N ALA A 390 6.60 3.23 -19.27
CA ALA A 390 7.35 4.04 -20.24
C ALA A 390 8.87 4.08 -19.96
N GLY A 391 9.31 3.65 -18.77
CA GLY A 391 10.71 3.65 -18.34
C GLY A 391 11.24 5.03 -17.90
N ARG A 392 10.35 5.94 -17.48
CA ARG A 392 10.71 7.17 -16.75
C ARG A 392 11.10 6.82 -15.32
N VAL A 393 11.89 7.68 -14.67
CA VAL A 393 12.47 7.38 -13.35
C VAL A 393 12.34 8.60 -12.42
N LEU A 394 11.42 8.54 -11.48
CA LEU A 394 11.25 9.53 -10.42
C LEU A 394 12.19 9.19 -9.26
N ARG A 395 12.93 10.17 -8.75
CA ARG A 395 13.71 10.03 -7.51
C ARG A 395 12.88 10.44 -6.29
N LEU A 396 12.87 9.61 -5.25
CA LEU A 396 12.06 9.85 -4.05
C LEU A 396 12.86 9.72 -2.75
N ALA A 397 12.46 10.46 -1.71
CA ALA A 397 12.91 10.28 -0.33
C ALA A 397 11.94 10.92 0.69
N GLY A 398 12.00 10.48 1.95
CA GLY A 398 11.29 11.09 3.08
C GLY A 398 9.93 10.45 3.41
N PHE A 399 9.22 9.96 2.41
CA PHE A 399 7.93 9.27 2.56
C PHE A 399 7.97 8.11 3.55
N GLY A 400 6.91 7.96 4.35
CA GLY A 400 6.71 6.82 5.26
C GLY A 400 5.72 5.77 4.76
N PHE A 401 4.98 6.06 3.68
CA PHE A 401 4.25 5.07 2.88
C PHE A 401 4.66 5.20 1.41
N LEU A 402 5.03 4.07 0.79
CA LEU A 402 5.14 3.94 -0.66
C LEU A 402 4.02 3.00 -1.11
N GLN A 403 3.19 3.45 -2.05
CA GLN A 403 1.99 2.75 -2.49
C GLN A 403 1.97 2.59 -4.01
N GLY A 404 1.77 1.36 -4.48
CA GLY A 404 1.49 1.08 -5.88
C GLY A 404 0.08 1.46 -6.33
N GLY A 405 -0.19 1.25 -7.62
CA GLY A 405 -1.43 1.68 -8.28
C GLY A 405 -2.46 0.57 -8.47
N ALA A 406 -2.97 0.49 -9.70
CA ALA A 406 -3.94 -0.50 -10.16
C ALA A 406 -3.37 -1.43 -11.27
N GLY A 407 -2.05 -1.63 -11.27
CA GLY A 407 -1.33 -2.57 -12.12
C GLY A 407 -0.34 -3.40 -11.30
N ASP A 408 0.21 -4.46 -11.90
CA ASP A 408 1.08 -5.43 -11.21
C ASP A 408 2.44 -4.80 -10.84
N ASP A 409 2.59 -4.31 -9.61
CA ASP A 409 3.72 -3.49 -9.18
C ASP A 409 4.85 -4.30 -8.51
N THR A 410 6.10 -3.91 -8.77
CA THR A 410 7.29 -4.58 -8.19
C THR A 410 8.07 -3.64 -7.28
N PHE A 411 8.27 -4.06 -6.03
CA PHE A 411 9.12 -3.40 -5.04
C PHE A 411 10.45 -4.17 -4.91
N ASP A 412 11.53 -3.66 -5.50
CA ASP A 412 12.90 -4.21 -5.41
C ASP A 412 13.64 -3.62 -4.20
N ILE A 413 13.67 -4.38 -3.11
CA ILE A 413 14.18 -4.03 -1.79
C ILE A 413 15.67 -4.43 -1.71
N GLY A 414 16.52 -3.51 -2.18
CA GLY A 414 17.99 -3.66 -2.22
C GLY A 414 18.72 -3.04 -1.02
N ALA A 415 18.02 -2.34 -0.13
CA ALA A 415 18.53 -1.73 1.10
C ALA A 415 17.46 -1.77 2.21
N ASP A 416 17.81 -1.37 3.44
CA ASP A 416 16.83 -1.19 4.51
C ASP A 416 15.86 -0.04 4.17
N VAL A 417 14.55 -0.31 4.24
CA VAL A 417 13.49 0.65 3.87
C VAL A 417 12.76 1.11 5.12
N ALA A 418 12.70 2.42 5.37
CA ALA A 418 12.02 2.95 6.57
C ALA A 418 10.48 3.03 6.43
N ALA A 419 9.97 3.11 5.19
CA ALA A 419 8.55 3.20 4.89
C ALA A 419 7.81 1.85 5.09
N SER A 420 6.50 1.90 5.26
CA SER A 420 5.61 0.77 4.94
C SER A 420 5.41 0.69 3.43
N LEU A 421 5.31 -0.53 2.89
CA LEU A 421 5.07 -0.79 1.47
C LEU A 421 3.65 -1.32 1.27
N LEU A 422 2.91 -0.65 0.39
CA LEU A 422 1.54 -0.99 0.02
C LEU A 422 1.54 -1.40 -1.47
N GLY A 423 1.03 -2.58 -1.79
CA GLY A 423 0.85 -3.06 -3.17
C GLY A 423 -0.16 -2.19 -3.89
N GLY A 424 -1.43 -2.56 -3.84
CA GLY A 424 -2.52 -1.71 -4.30
C GLY A 424 -3.66 -2.54 -4.86
N ALA A 425 -3.74 -2.59 -6.19
CA ALA A 425 -4.62 -3.51 -6.90
C ALA A 425 -3.92 -4.07 -8.15
N GLY A 426 -3.10 -5.10 -7.95
CA GLY A 426 -2.40 -5.87 -8.99
C GLY A 426 -2.01 -7.23 -8.43
N ASP A 427 -1.31 -8.06 -9.21
CA ASP A 427 -0.61 -9.23 -8.66
C ASP A 427 0.83 -8.83 -8.25
N ASP A 428 0.95 -8.03 -7.18
CA ASP A 428 2.14 -7.26 -6.82
C ASP A 428 3.28 -8.12 -6.25
N ARG A 429 4.53 -7.62 -6.29
CA ARG A 429 5.74 -8.37 -5.90
C ARG A 429 6.69 -7.58 -5.00
N PHE A 430 6.96 -8.11 -3.81
CA PHE A 430 7.94 -7.57 -2.87
C PHE A 430 9.24 -8.41 -2.91
N VAL A 431 10.26 -7.92 -3.62
CA VAL A 431 11.51 -8.64 -3.91
C VAL A 431 12.64 -8.18 -3.00
N PHE A 432 13.12 -9.06 -2.13
CA PHE A 432 14.30 -8.83 -1.30
C PHE A 432 15.56 -9.25 -2.06
N SER A 433 16.16 -8.32 -2.83
CA SER A 433 17.31 -8.58 -3.70
C SER A 433 18.67 -8.59 -2.99
N ALA A 434 18.72 -8.14 -1.72
CA ALA A 434 19.92 -8.11 -0.88
C ALA A 434 19.81 -8.99 0.38
N ASP A 435 20.95 -9.45 0.91
CA ASP A 435 20.96 -10.29 2.11
C ASP A 435 20.77 -9.50 3.41
N GLY A 436 19.70 -9.83 4.15
CA GLY A 436 19.49 -9.34 5.50
C GLY A 436 19.02 -7.89 5.61
N VAL A 437 18.50 -7.33 4.52
CA VAL A 437 17.79 -6.05 4.52
C VAL A 437 16.36 -6.21 5.05
N VAL A 438 15.80 -5.15 5.64
CA VAL A 438 14.44 -5.18 6.21
C VAL A 438 13.59 -4.00 5.77
N VAL A 439 12.29 -4.22 5.65
CA VAL A 439 11.28 -3.16 5.64
C VAL A 439 10.93 -2.84 7.08
N GLY A 440 11.12 -1.60 7.52
CA GLY A 440 10.88 -1.17 8.90
C GLY A 440 9.40 -0.99 9.22
N GLY A 441 8.59 -0.67 8.22
CA GLY A 441 7.13 -0.60 8.31
C GLY A 441 6.43 -1.93 8.05
N ASP A 442 5.16 -1.83 7.69
CA ASP A 442 4.31 -2.92 7.22
C ASP A 442 4.61 -3.28 5.76
N ILE A 443 4.25 -4.51 5.36
CA ILE A 443 4.12 -4.93 3.96
C ILE A 443 2.69 -5.42 3.77
N ASP A 444 1.91 -4.71 2.95
CA ASP A 444 0.50 -5.00 2.67
C ASP A 444 0.27 -5.08 1.16
N GLY A 445 -0.04 -6.27 0.65
CA GLY A 445 -0.36 -6.44 -0.78
C GLY A 445 -1.69 -5.80 -1.21
N GLN A 446 -2.59 -5.50 -0.28
CA GLN A 446 -3.95 -5.00 -0.54
C GLN A 446 -4.86 -5.94 -1.37
N ASP A 447 -5.32 -5.55 -2.56
CA ASP A 447 -6.11 -6.44 -3.45
C ASP A 447 -5.17 -7.35 -4.29
N GLY A 448 -5.70 -8.37 -4.97
CA GLY A 448 -4.93 -9.23 -5.90
C GLY A 448 -4.18 -10.43 -5.29
N LEU A 449 -3.25 -11.04 -6.04
CA LEU A 449 -2.47 -12.23 -5.64
C LEU A 449 -0.98 -11.91 -5.44
N ASN A 450 -0.70 -11.23 -4.34
CA ASN A 450 0.61 -10.62 -4.10
C ASN A 450 1.68 -11.65 -3.67
N THR A 451 2.93 -11.39 -4.03
CA THR A 451 4.05 -12.32 -3.88
C THR A 451 5.19 -11.70 -3.07
N LEU A 452 5.52 -12.31 -1.93
CA LEU A 452 6.78 -12.06 -1.22
C LEU A 452 7.89 -12.93 -1.85
N ASP A 453 9.02 -12.33 -2.20
CA ASP A 453 10.12 -12.98 -2.90
C ASP A 453 11.46 -12.71 -2.20
N LEU A 454 12.10 -13.76 -1.67
CA LEU A 454 13.32 -13.68 -0.88
C LEU A 454 14.60 -14.13 -1.64
N ASP A 455 14.62 -14.04 -2.97
CA ASP A 455 15.71 -14.55 -3.83
C ASP A 455 17.13 -14.09 -3.41
N GLY A 456 17.26 -12.84 -2.96
CA GLY A 456 18.52 -12.26 -2.51
C GLY A 456 18.93 -12.63 -1.07
N TYR A 457 18.04 -13.26 -0.30
CA TYR A 457 18.19 -13.56 1.12
C TYR A 457 18.97 -14.88 1.34
N ARG A 458 19.93 -14.86 2.27
CA ARG A 458 20.86 -15.99 2.54
C ARG A 458 20.87 -16.40 4.01
N ARG A 459 19.85 -16.00 4.75
CA ARG A 459 19.65 -16.26 6.19
C ARG A 459 18.28 -16.90 6.38
N PRO A 460 18.13 -17.82 7.34
CA PRO A 460 16.84 -18.34 7.77
C PRO A 460 15.79 -17.23 7.94
N ALA A 461 14.80 -17.22 7.06
CA ALA A 461 13.60 -16.41 7.17
C ALA A 461 12.52 -17.19 7.93
N ARG A 462 11.68 -16.47 8.69
CA ARG A 462 10.41 -17.00 9.17
C ARG A 462 9.28 -16.13 8.66
N ILE A 463 8.45 -16.68 7.79
CA ILE A 463 7.25 -16.06 7.24
C ILE A 463 6.04 -16.83 7.73
N ASP A 464 5.04 -16.11 8.25
CA ASP A 464 3.85 -16.69 8.90
C ASP A 464 2.64 -15.79 8.61
N LEU A 465 1.97 -16.09 7.50
CA LEU A 465 0.82 -15.33 7.01
C LEU A 465 -0.38 -15.47 7.95
N SER A 466 -0.56 -16.66 8.55
CA SER A 466 -1.61 -16.95 9.55
C SER A 466 -1.63 -16.00 10.75
N SER A 467 -0.45 -15.49 11.14
CA SER A 467 -0.26 -14.50 12.21
C SER A 467 0.09 -13.11 11.70
N SER A 468 0.23 -12.95 10.38
CA SER A 468 0.65 -11.74 9.67
C SER A 468 2.02 -11.22 10.11
N THR A 469 3.00 -12.12 10.27
CA THR A 469 4.37 -11.80 10.69
C THR A 469 5.42 -12.34 9.72
N GLY A 470 6.54 -11.61 9.57
CA GLY A 470 7.66 -12.04 8.75
C GLY A 470 8.98 -11.47 9.28
N SER A 471 10.06 -12.25 9.25
CA SER A 471 11.41 -11.84 9.71
C SER A 471 12.06 -10.74 8.87
N VAL A 472 11.40 -10.30 7.79
CA VAL A 472 11.84 -9.28 6.84
C VAL A 472 11.07 -7.96 6.97
N ALA A 473 10.02 -7.94 7.80
CA ALA A 473 9.17 -6.77 8.08
C ALA A 473 9.26 -6.39 9.58
N GLY A 474 9.29 -5.09 9.87
CA GLY A 474 9.25 -4.53 11.23
C GLY A 474 7.83 -4.34 11.75
N GLY A 475 6.88 -4.12 10.84
CA GLY A 475 5.44 -4.09 11.09
C GLY A 475 4.76 -5.44 10.82
N THR A 476 3.58 -5.38 10.21
CA THR A 476 2.79 -6.55 9.79
C THR A 476 3.10 -6.99 8.36
N LEU A 477 2.76 -8.23 8.04
CA LEU A 477 2.85 -8.82 6.70
C LEU A 477 1.46 -9.36 6.32
N VAL A 478 0.74 -8.68 5.44
CA VAL A 478 -0.68 -8.97 5.13
C VAL A 478 -0.98 -8.97 3.63
N ASN A 479 -2.07 -9.65 3.24
CA ASN A 479 -2.57 -9.74 1.86
C ASN A 479 -1.52 -10.27 0.85
N ILE A 480 -0.60 -11.11 1.31
CA ILE A 480 0.34 -11.88 0.49
C ILE A 480 -0.27 -13.24 0.20
N GLY A 481 -0.38 -13.63 -1.07
CA GLY A 481 -0.86 -14.95 -1.49
C GLY A 481 0.27 -15.96 -1.73
N ASN A 482 1.45 -15.49 -2.17
CA ASN A 482 2.58 -16.35 -2.52
C ASN A 482 3.84 -15.99 -1.72
N VAL A 483 4.61 -16.98 -1.30
CA VAL A 483 5.92 -16.77 -0.64
C VAL A 483 6.98 -17.65 -1.30
N LEU A 484 8.03 -17.00 -1.80
CA LEU A 484 9.20 -17.64 -2.35
C LEU A 484 10.36 -17.39 -1.38
N GLY A 485 10.80 -18.44 -0.69
CA GLY A 485 11.93 -18.46 0.24
C GLY A 485 13.26 -18.12 -0.42
N GLY A 486 14.33 -18.02 0.37
CA GLY A 486 15.63 -17.57 -0.10
C GLY A 486 16.60 -18.72 -0.38
N SER A 487 17.73 -18.68 0.31
CA SER A 487 18.74 -19.74 0.33
C SER A 487 19.21 -20.07 1.76
N GLY A 488 18.38 -19.72 2.75
CA GLY A 488 18.54 -20.07 4.16
C GLY A 488 17.69 -21.29 4.54
N ASP A 489 17.82 -21.76 5.78
CA ASP A 489 16.93 -22.78 6.33
C ASP A 489 15.61 -22.11 6.76
N ASP A 490 14.67 -21.93 5.81
CA ASP A 490 13.50 -21.07 5.99
C ASP A 490 12.29 -21.81 6.62
N ILE A 491 11.45 -21.06 7.33
CA ILE A 491 10.15 -21.50 7.86
C ILE A 491 9.06 -20.67 7.19
N LEU A 492 8.28 -21.31 6.31
CA LEU A 492 7.18 -20.68 5.57
C LEU A 492 5.85 -21.26 6.07
N ILE A 493 4.93 -20.41 6.50
CA ILE A 493 3.59 -20.79 6.98
C ILE A 493 2.54 -19.90 6.28
N GLY A 494 1.60 -20.50 5.55
CA GLY A 494 0.51 -19.80 4.87
C GLY A 494 -0.63 -19.36 5.79
N ASP A 495 -1.85 -19.16 5.27
CA ASP A 495 -3.01 -18.68 6.05
C ASP A 495 -4.29 -19.56 5.99
N ALA A 496 -5.36 -19.04 5.41
CA ALA A 496 -6.68 -19.63 5.22
C ALA A 496 -7.16 -19.50 3.75
N SER A 497 -6.21 -19.25 2.85
CA SER A 497 -6.34 -18.97 1.42
C SER A 497 -5.42 -19.92 0.66
N ALA A 498 -5.71 -20.23 -0.59
CA ALA A 498 -4.82 -21.05 -1.42
C ALA A 498 -3.48 -20.31 -1.66
N ASN A 499 -2.40 -20.77 -1.04
CA ASN A 499 -1.07 -20.17 -1.09
C ASN A 499 -0.11 -20.95 -2.01
N LEU A 500 0.82 -20.25 -2.67
CA LEU A 500 2.02 -20.86 -3.27
C LEU A 500 3.21 -20.63 -2.34
N LEU A 501 3.77 -21.70 -1.79
CA LEU A 501 4.92 -21.65 -0.88
C LEU A 501 6.09 -22.45 -1.48
N ASP A 502 7.18 -21.76 -1.82
CA ASP A 502 8.39 -22.37 -2.41
C ASP A 502 9.62 -22.08 -1.56
N GLY A 503 10.13 -23.09 -0.85
CA GLY A 503 11.32 -22.99 0.02
C GLY A 503 12.63 -22.72 -0.72
N ARG A 504 12.66 -22.82 -2.05
CA ARG A 504 13.83 -22.63 -2.95
C ARG A 504 15.09 -23.46 -2.64
N GLY A 505 15.76 -23.26 -1.52
CA GLY A 505 16.98 -23.96 -1.14
C GLY A 505 17.39 -23.70 0.30
N GLY A 506 18.09 -24.65 0.90
CA GLY A 506 18.27 -24.72 2.37
C GLY A 506 17.44 -25.87 2.96
N THR A 507 17.34 -25.91 4.28
CA THR A 507 16.65 -26.98 5.04
C THR A 507 15.27 -26.46 5.49
N ASN A 508 14.25 -26.59 4.65
CA ASN A 508 13.02 -25.81 4.83
C ASN A 508 11.91 -26.54 5.58
N LEU A 509 11.11 -25.78 6.34
CA LEU A 509 9.81 -26.20 6.86
C LEU A 509 8.72 -25.38 6.16
N VAL A 510 7.87 -26.03 5.38
CA VAL A 510 6.80 -25.38 4.62
C VAL A 510 5.45 -25.92 5.06
N VAL A 511 4.63 -25.05 5.64
CA VAL A 511 3.28 -25.38 6.12
C VAL A 511 2.25 -24.58 5.32
N GLY A 512 1.34 -25.25 4.61
CA GLY A 512 0.26 -24.61 3.84
C GLY A 512 -0.68 -23.83 4.75
N GLY A 513 -1.46 -24.56 5.56
CA GLY A 513 -2.27 -23.99 6.63
C GLY A 513 -3.74 -24.38 6.49
N SER A 514 -4.46 -23.81 5.54
CA SER A 514 -5.84 -24.17 5.18
C SER A 514 -6.23 -23.47 3.88
N GLY A 515 -6.66 -24.22 2.86
CA GLY A 515 -6.77 -23.69 1.50
C GLY A 515 -6.25 -24.76 0.55
N ASP A 516 -6.48 -24.63 -0.75
CA ASP A 516 -6.00 -25.63 -1.71
C ASP A 516 -4.56 -25.24 -2.12
N ASP A 517 -3.57 -25.56 -1.28
CA ASP A 517 -2.23 -24.97 -1.33
C ASP A 517 -1.29 -25.64 -2.34
N THR A 518 -0.22 -24.95 -2.73
CA THR A 518 0.87 -25.51 -3.56
C THR A 518 2.21 -25.38 -2.83
N LEU A 519 2.75 -26.52 -2.40
CA LEU A 519 3.98 -26.61 -1.61
C LEU A 519 5.16 -27.12 -2.44
N VAL A 520 6.30 -26.44 -2.31
CA VAL A 520 7.58 -26.81 -2.93
C VAL A 520 8.67 -26.69 -1.87
N GLY A 521 9.37 -27.78 -1.56
CA GLY A 521 10.48 -27.72 -0.59
C GLY A 521 11.71 -26.97 -1.10
N GLY A 522 11.92 -26.97 -2.42
CA GLY A 522 13.11 -26.41 -3.04
C GLY A 522 14.24 -27.44 -3.09
N ALA A 523 15.36 -27.15 -2.41
CA ALA A 523 16.59 -27.95 -2.50
C ALA A 523 17.35 -28.07 -1.17
N GLY A 524 16.94 -29.00 -0.31
CA GLY A 524 17.76 -29.50 0.79
C GLY A 524 17.20 -30.77 1.44
N GLU A 525 17.16 -30.79 2.77
CA GLU A 525 16.32 -31.73 3.52
C GLU A 525 15.09 -30.93 4.01
N ASP A 526 13.92 -31.18 3.41
CA ASP A 526 12.74 -30.30 3.50
C ASP A 526 11.53 -31.05 4.10
N GLU A 527 10.72 -30.38 4.93
CA GLU A 527 9.53 -30.91 5.60
C GLU A 527 8.28 -30.11 5.18
N LEU A 528 7.27 -30.80 4.63
CA LEU A 528 6.08 -30.21 4.01
C LEU A 528 4.79 -30.73 4.66
N GLU A 529 3.93 -29.82 5.14
CA GLU A 529 2.61 -30.08 5.75
C GLU A 529 1.57 -29.15 5.10
N GLY A 530 0.63 -29.66 4.30
CA GLY A 530 -0.43 -28.87 3.66
C GLY A 530 -1.54 -28.56 4.65
N GLY A 531 -2.33 -29.58 4.98
CA GLY A 531 -3.32 -29.56 6.06
C GLY A 531 -4.78 -29.59 5.56
N PRO A 532 -5.67 -28.77 6.14
CA PRO A 532 -7.09 -28.74 5.74
C PRO A 532 -7.38 -28.09 4.36
N GLY A 533 -6.99 -28.75 3.28
CA GLY A 533 -7.30 -28.39 1.88
C GLY A 533 -7.24 -29.57 0.90
N ASP A 534 -7.34 -29.33 -0.41
CA ASP A 534 -7.00 -30.33 -1.44
C ASP A 534 -5.60 -30.01 -2.04
N ASP A 535 -4.55 -30.19 -1.23
CA ASP A 535 -3.20 -29.62 -1.44
C ASP A 535 -2.35 -30.30 -2.53
N THR A 536 -1.43 -29.55 -3.15
CA THR A 536 -0.52 -30.00 -4.21
C THR A 536 0.96 -29.87 -3.83
N TYR A 537 1.65 -31.01 -3.73
CA TYR A 537 3.08 -31.08 -3.46
C TYR A 537 3.85 -31.22 -4.77
N ARG A 538 4.54 -30.17 -5.21
CA ARG A 538 5.32 -30.16 -6.46
C ARG A 538 6.79 -30.48 -6.17
N LEU A 539 7.25 -31.64 -6.62
CA LEU A 539 8.46 -32.31 -6.14
C LEU A 539 9.47 -32.60 -7.27
N ASP A 540 10.65 -32.00 -7.18
CA ASP A 540 11.80 -32.24 -8.08
C ASP A 540 12.95 -32.91 -7.30
N ILE A 541 12.79 -34.18 -6.95
CA ILE A 541 13.67 -34.90 -6.03
C ILE A 541 15.02 -35.24 -6.67
N ARG A 542 16.05 -34.43 -6.40
CA ARG A 542 17.40 -34.54 -7.01
C ARG A 542 18.45 -35.09 -6.05
N ALA A 543 19.66 -35.32 -6.57
CA ALA A 543 20.79 -35.84 -5.81
C ALA A 543 21.14 -34.95 -4.61
N GLY A 544 21.17 -35.56 -3.43
CA GLY A 544 21.45 -34.88 -2.16
C GLY A 544 20.19 -34.50 -1.36
N MET A 545 19.03 -34.38 -2.01
CA MET A 545 17.79 -33.96 -1.35
C MET A 545 17.14 -35.06 -0.51
N ALA A 546 16.33 -34.65 0.47
CA ALA A 546 15.36 -35.52 1.15
C ALA A 546 14.11 -34.73 1.52
N VAL A 547 12.96 -35.09 0.94
CA VAL A 547 11.68 -34.46 1.31
C VAL A 547 10.88 -35.37 2.23
N ILE A 548 10.29 -34.80 3.27
CA ILE A 548 9.26 -35.41 4.11
C ILE A 548 7.95 -34.69 3.78
N VAL A 549 6.91 -35.44 3.44
CA VAL A 549 5.54 -34.94 3.41
C VAL A 549 4.76 -35.63 4.54
N ASP A 550 4.28 -34.88 5.52
CA ASP A 550 3.45 -35.39 6.63
C ASP A 550 2.11 -34.65 6.62
N ASP A 551 1.09 -35.31 6.09
CA ASP A 551 -0.24 -34.73 5.89
C ASP A 551 -1.30 -35.82 5.74
N ALA A 552 -2.27 -35.81 6.66
CA ALA A 552 -3.32 -36.81 6.78
C ALA A 552 -4.74 -36.30 6.48
N ASP A 553 -4.90 -35.00 6.20
CA ASP A 553 -6.20 -34.40 5.86
C ASP A 553 -6.40 -34.40 4.33
N GLY A 554 -7.35 -33.61 3.82
CA GLY A 554 -7.50 -33.33 2.38
C GLY A 554 -7.78 -34.46 1.38
N LEU A 555 -7.53 -34.15 0.10
CA LEU A 555 -7.51 -35.06 -1.07
C LEU A 555 -6.27 -34.80 -1.95
N ASN A 556 -5.11 -34.90 -1.32
CA ASN A 556 -3.89 -34.24 -1.79
C ASN A 556 -3.28 -34.86 -3.06
N ALA A 557 -2.51 -34.06 -3.79
CA ALA A 557 -1.84 -34.38 -5.04
C ALA A 557 -0.32 -34.36 -4.90
N LEU A 558 0.37 -35.33 -5.50
CA LEU A 558 1.82 -35.25 -5.75
C LEU A 558 2.07 -34.89 -7.23
N ASP A 559 2.90 -33.89 -7.50
CA ASP A 559 3.29 -33.49 -8.85
C ASP A 559 4.80 -33.61 -9.07
N PHE A 560 5.21 -34.58 -9.90
CA PHE A 560 6.59 -34.79 -10.33
C PHE A 560 6.87 -34.27 -11.76
N SER A 561 5.96 -33.48 -12.35
CA SER A 561 6.03 -33.04 -13.75
C SER A 561 7.29 -32.24 -14.12
N THR A 562 7.94 -31.62 -13.13
CA THR A 562 9.21 -30.89 -13.28
C THR A 562 10.46 -31.78 -13.12
N SER A 563 10.33 -33.02 -12.66
CA SER A 563 11.47 -33.88 -12.32
C SER A 563 12.32 -34.23 -13.54
N GLY A 564 13.64 -34.21 -13.35
CA GLY A 564 14.64 -34.56 -14.37
C GLY A 564 14.88 -36.07 -14.58
N ASP A 565 14.22 -36.94 -13.81
CA ASP A 565 14.42 -38.39 -13.80
C ASP A 565 13.09 -39.15 -13.60
N GLY A 566 13.09 -40.46 -13.91
CA GLY A 566 11.93 -41.34 -13.71
C GLY A 566 11.69 -41.68 -12.24
N ILE A 567 10.42 -41.58 -11.82
CA ILE A 567 9.97 -41.79 -10.44
C ILE A 567 9.70 -43.28 -10.21
N THR A 568 10.23 -43.84 -9.12
CA THR A 568 9.78 -45.13 -8.58
C THR A 568 9.36 -44.93 -7.14
N LEU A 569 8.08 -45.14 -6.85
CA LEU A 569 7.45 -44.71 -5.60
C LEU A 569 6.38 -45.71 -5.15
N ASP A 570 6.41 -46.08 -3.87
CA ASP A 570 5.38 -46.85 -3.19
C ASP A 570 4.51 -45.92 -2.35
N LEU A 571 3.32 -45.60 -2.83
CA LEU A 571 2.40 -44.64 -2.22
C LEU A 571 1.78 -45.15 -0.90
N ASP A 572 1.92 -46.44 -0.60
CA ASP A 572 1.50 -47.01 0.69
C ASP A 572 2.62 -46.93 1.76
N SER A 573 3.85 -46.52 1.40
CA SER A 573 5.03 -46.72 2.25
C SER A 573 5.47 -45.44 2.99
N THR A 574 5.23 -45.44 4.30
CA THR A 574 5.65 -44.39 5.25
C THR A 574 7.13 -44.46 5.65
N ALA A 575 7.89 -45.41 5.13
CA ALA A 575 9.34 -45.42 5.28
C ALA A 575 9.99 -44.51 4.23
N MET A 576 11.12 -43.88 4.56
CA MET A 576 11.88 -43.08 3.59
C MET A 576 12.38 -43.93 2.41
N GLN A 577 12.01 -43.52 1.20
CA GLN A 577 12.26 -44.21 -0.06
C GLN A 577 13.35 -43.48 -0.86
N GLY A 578 14.11 -44.22 -1.68
CA GLY A 578 14.96 -43.62 -2.71
C GLY A 578 14.12 -43.32 -3.95
N VAL A 579 13.99 -42.05 -4.31
CA VAL A 579 13.13 -41.58 -5.41
C VAL A 579 13.95 -40.68 -6.33
N ALA A 580 13.87 -40.93 -7.64
CA ALA A 580 14.76 -40.33 -8.64
C ALA A 580 16.25 -40.44 -8.21
N GLN A 581 16.90 -39.34 -7.85
CA GLN A 581 18.28 -39.32 -7.33
C GLN A 581 18.37 -38.99 -5.82
N GLY A 582 17.26 -38.66 -5.16
CA GLY A 582 17.20 -38.24 -3.77
C GLY A 582 16.38 -39.18 -2.89
N ARG A 583 15.76 -38.62 -1.84
CA ARG A 583 14.91 -39.34 -0.88
C ARG A 583 13.54 -38.67 -0.76
N LEU A 584 12.50 -39.47 -0.51
CA LEU A 584 11.15 -39.01 -0.21
C LEU A 584 10.53 -39.89 0.88
N GLN A 585 9.88 -39.29 1.87
CA GLN A 585 9.02 -39.97 2.84
C GLN A 585 7.60 -39.42 2.74
N LEU A 586 6.60 -40.31 2.79
CA LEU A 586 5.19 -39.97 2.70
C LEU A 586 4.44 -40.46 3.94
N ALA A 587 4.04 -39.56 4.81
CA ALA A 587 3.14 -39.81 5.94
C ALA A 587 1.75 -39.24 5.62
N GLY A 588 1.09 -39.82 4.62
CA GLY A 588 -0.18 -39.28 4.11
C GLY A 588 -0.93 -40.22 3.16
N ALA A 589 -2.05 -39.75 2.61
CA ALA A 589 -2.94 -40.54 1.75
C ALA A 589 -3.41 -39.77 0.50
N PHE A 590 -2.57 -39.76 -0.53
CA PHE A 590 -2.71 -38.94 -1.73
C PHE A 590 -3.83 -39.42 -2.67
N ALA A 591 -4.74 -38.52 -3.04
CA ALA A 591 -5.84 -38.79 -3.95
C ALA A 591 -5.43 -38.68 -5.43
N SER A 592 -4.32 -38.01 -5.75
CA SER A 592 -3.76 -38.05 -7.11
C SER A 592 -2.24 -37.97 -7.16
N VAL A 593 -1.66 -38.45 -8.27
CA VAL A 593 -0.22 -38.36 -8.57
C VAL A 593 -0.04 -38.08 -10.06
N LEU A 594 0.72 -37.03 -10.38
CA LEU A 594 1.23 -36.71 -11.71
C LEU A 594 2.72 -37.09 -11.79
N GLY A 595 3.04 -37.96 -12.73
CA GLY A 595 4.39 -38.45 -12.97
C GLY A 595 5.32 -37.46 -13.69
N SER A 596 6.55 -37.89 -13.88
CA SER A 596 7.61 -37.15 -14.56
C SER A 596 7.46 -37.17 -16.09
N PRO A 597 8.32 -36.47 -16.84
CA PRO A 597 8.46 -36.66 -18.28
C PRO A 597 9.06 -38.02 -18.73
N PHE A 598 9.50 -38.85 -17.78
CA PHE A 598 10.27 -40.08 -17.96
C PHE A 598 9.45 -41.32 -17.56
N ALA A 599 10.06 -42.51 -17.66
CA ALA A 599 9.37 -43.78 -17.44
C ALA A 599 9.19 -44.08 -15.95
N ASP A 600 7.98 -43.85 -15.44
CA ASP A 600 7.67 -43.94 -14.02
C ASP A 600 7.20 -45.33 -13.55
N THR A 601 7.19 -45.57 -12.24
CA THR A 601 6.65 -46.78 -11.61
C THR A 601 6.02 -46.46 -10.25
N PHE A 602 4.69 -46.35 -10.22
CA PHE A 602 3.91 -46.13 -9.01
C PHE A 602 3.33 -47.44 -8.48
N THR A 603 3.49 -47.70 -7.18
CA THR A 603 2.90 -48.84 -6.47
C THR A 603 1.92 -48.35 -5.42
N LEU A 604 0.73 -48.96 -5.33
CA LEU A 604 -0.29 -48.62 -4.33
C LEU A 604 -1.27 -49.76 -4.05
N THR A 605 -1.99 -49.69 -2.94
CA THR A 605 -3.00 -50.65 -2.51
C THR A 605 -4.41 -50.17 -2.84
N ALA A 606 -5.28 -51.10 -3.26
CA ALA A 606 -6.70 -50.81 -3.51
C ALA A 606 -7.44 -50.48 -2.20
N GLY A 607 -7.48 -49.19 -1.85
CA GLY A 607 -8.07 -48.65 -0.63
C GLY A 607 -9.54 -48.23 -0.75
N LEU A 608 -10.02 -47.49 0.26
CA LEU A 608 -11.40 -46.95 0.31
C LEU A 608 -11.53 -45.52 -0.25
N ARG A 609 -10.42 -44.79 -0.42
CA ARG A 609 -10.36 -43.52 -1.15
C ARG A 609 -10.00 -43.80 -2.62
N PRO A 610 -10.60 -43.11 -3.61
CA PRO A 610 -10.14 -43.19 -4.99
C PRO A 610 -8.76 -42.56 -5.12
N CYS A 611 -7.93 -43.09 -6.02
CA CYS A 611 -6.63 -42.52 -6.38
C CYS A 611 -6.54 -42.36 -7.90
N GLY A 612 -6.05 -41.21 -8.37
CA GLY A 612 -5.84 -40.91 -9.79
C GLY A 612 -4.36 -40.86 -10.15
N VAL A 613 -3.88 -41.81 -10.96
CA VAL A 613 -2.45 -41.87 -11.36
C VAL A 613 -2.26 -41.48 -12.82
N VAL A 614 -1.47 -40.45 -13.07
CA VAL A 614 -1.16 -39.92 -14.41
C VAL A 614 0.31 -40.16 -14.71
N GLY A 615 0.62 -40.90 -15.78
CA GLY A 615 2.00 -41.32 -16.08
C GLY A 615 3.03 -40.20 -16.31
N GLY A 616 2.57 -39.00 -16.68
CA GLY A 616 3.42 -37.82 -16.89
C GLY A 616 2.64 -36.65 -17.52
N PRO A 617 3.26 -35.48 -17.76
CA PRO A 617 2.64 -34.35 -18.46
C PRO A 617 2.29 -34.63 -19.94
N ASP A 618 1.76 -33.63 -20.66
CA ASP A 618 1.24 -33.83 -22.02
C ASP A 618 2.38 -34.10 -23.04
N GLY A 619 2.30 -35.21 -23.77
CA GLY A 619 3.25 -35.58 -24.83
C GLY A 619 4.41 -36.49 -24.41
N THR A 620 4.44 -36.98 -23.17
CA THR A 620 5.51 -37.85 -22.64
C THR A 620 5.43 -39.30 -23.13
N SER A 621 6.49 -40.08 -22.88
CA SER A 621 6.58 -41.46 -23.39
C SER A 621 5.83 -42.46 -22.51
N SER A 622 5.12 -43.42 -23.11
CA SER A 622 4.35 -44.46 -22.40
C SER A 622 5.23 -45.58 -21.77
N GLY A 623 6.24 -45.20 -20.96
CA GLY A 623 7.09 -46.14 -20.24
C GLY A 623 6.42 -46.73 -18.99
N ASP A 624 5.36 -46.08 -18.53
CA ASP A 624 5.03 -46.01 -17.11
C ASP A 624 4.27 -47.22 -16.61
N VAL A 625 4.52 -47.58 -15.35
CA VAL A 625 4.00 -48.79 -14.73
C VAL A 625 3.16 -48.47 -13.49
N LEU A 626 1.87 -48.78 -13.52
CA LEU A 626 1.02 -48.78 -12.33
C LEU A 626 0.98 -50.18 -11.73
N GLN A 627 1.33 -50.31 -10.45
CA GLN A 627 1.34 -51.58 -9.71
C GLN A 627 0.31 -51.56 -8.58
N VAL A 628 -0.79 -52.30 -8.75
CA VAL A 628 -1.90 -52.33 -7.79
C VAL A 628 -1.84 -53.58 -6.92
N ARG A 629 -1.83 -53.42 -5.59
CA ARG A 629 -1.99 -54.52 -4.63
C ARG A 629 -3.48 -54.77 -4.39
N ALA A 630 -3.98 -55.96 -4.74
CA ALA A 630 -5.41 -56.31 -4.66
C ALA A 630 -5.84 -57.06 -3.37
N LEU A 631 -4.90 -57.44 -2.50
CA LEU A 631 -5.15 -58.05 -1.19
C LEU A 631 -6.16 -59.23 -1.17
N GLY A 632 -6.08 -60.16 -2.13
CA GLY A 632 -6.98 -61.32 -2.24
C GLY A 632 -8.36 -61.03 -2.86
N ARG A 633 -8.60 -59.79 -3.33
CA ARG A 633 -9.85 -59.37 -3.98
C ARG A 633 -9.77 -59.54 -5.50
N GLN A 634 -10.92 -59.68 -6.16
CA GLN A 634 -10.95 -59.65 -7.62
C GLN A 634 -10.68 -58.23 -8.12
N ALA A 635 -9.79 -58.11 -9.11
CA ALA A 635 -9.44 -56.86 -9.76
C ALA A 635 -9.69 -56.96 -11.28
N VAL A 636 -10.28 -55.92 -11.86
CA VAL A 636 -10.58 -55.79 -13.28
C VAL A 636 -9.88 -54.55 -13.81
N VAL A 637 -8.87 -54.76 -14.67
CA VAL A 637 -8.20 -53.65 -15.38
C VAL A 637 -9.04 -53.27 -16.60
N THR A 638 -9.49 -52.02 -16.62
CA THR A 638 -10.17 -51.36 -17.75
C THR A 638 -9.25 -50.28 -18.33
N PRO A 639 -9.45 -49.78 -19.57
CA PRO A 639 -8.49 -48.88 -20.24
C PRO A 639 -8.15 -47.56 -19.54
N ALA A 640 -8.90 -47.15 -18.51
CA ALA A 640 -8.66 -45.93 -17.74
C ALA A 640 -8.86 -46.10 -16.21
N ALA A 641 -9.08 -47.32 -15.73
CA ALA A 641 -9.26 -47.58 -14.30
C ALA A 641 -9.01 -49.05 -13.92
N VAL A 642 -8.46 -49.28 -12.73
CA VAL A 642 -8.47 -50.60 -12.07
C VAL A 642 -9.60 -50.62 -11.04
N ASP A 643 -10.61 -51.44 -11.31
CA ASP A 643 -11.72 -51.71 -10.41
C ASP A 643 -11.36 -52.90 -9.51
N VAL A 644 -11.61 -52.84 -8.21
CA VAL A 644 -11.25 -53.89 -7.23
C VAL A 644 -12.39 -54.08 -6.25
N ASP A 645 -12.83 -55.33 -6.06
CA ASP A 645 -14.04 -55.63 -5.31
C ASP A 645 -14.00 -55.09 -3.85
N GLY A 646 -15.04 -54.36 -3.48
CA GLY A 646 -15.16 -53.68 -2.18
C GLY A 646 -14.13 -52.57 -1.91
N ALA A 647 -13.47 -52.02 -2.93
CA ALA A 647 -12.55 -50.89 -2.85
C ALA A 647 -13.03 -49.73 -3.74
N ALA A 648 -12.35 -48.58 -3.68
CA ALA A 648 -12.56 -47.50 -4.64
C ALA A 648 -11.80 -47.77 -5.94
N PRO A 649 -12.32 -47.38 -7.12
CA PRO A 649 -11.62 -47.56 -8.39
C PRO A 649 -10.39 -46.65 -8.44
N ILE A 650 -9.27 -47.21 -8.91
CA ILE A 650 -8.02 -46.48 -9.15
C ILE A 650 -8.05 -46.00 -10.59
N SER A 651 -8.34 -44.72 -10.80
CA SER A 651 -8.33 -44.10 -12.13
C SER A 651 -6.90 -43.94 -12.61
N TYR A 652 -6.66 -44.14 -13.91
CA TYR A 652 -5.33 -43.93 -14.47
C TYR A 652 -5.35 -43.40 -15.91
N SER A 653 -4.31 -42.65 -16.28
CA SER A 653 -4.07 -42.21 -17.66
C SER A 653 -2.58 -42.18 -18.00
N ARG A 654 -2.25 -42.23 -19.30
CA ARG A 654 -0.87 -42.32 -19.85
C ARG A 654 -0.05 -43.58 -19.52
N ILE A 655 -0.35 -44.27 -18.42
CA ILE A 655 0.27 -45.53 -18.00
C ILE A 655 0.38 -46.54 -19.16
N GLY A 656 1.62 -46.86 -19.54
CA GLY A 656 1.90 -47.86 -20.58
C GLY A 656 1.65 -49.30 -20.15
N LYS A 657 1.68 -49.60 -18.84
CA LYS A 657 1.52 -50.95 -18.29
C LYS A 657 0.89 -50.98 -16.90
N VAL A 658 -0.23 -51.67 -16.75
CA VAL A 658 -0.80 -51.99 -15.43
C VAL A 658 -0.39 -53.40 -15.00
N ILE A 659 -0.03 -53.55 -13.72
CA ILE A 659 0.30 -54.84 -13.08
C ILE A 659 -0.51 -54.96 -11.79
N VAL A 660 -1.49 -55.87 -11.75
CA VAL A 660 -2.11 -56.25 -10.47
C VAL A 660 -1.26 -57.31 -9.80
N ARG A 661 -0.96 -57.11 -8.51
CA ARG A 661 -0.29 -58.08 -7.63
C ARG A 661 -1.27 -58.55 -6.57
N ASP A 662 -1.39 -59.86 -6.42
CA ASP A 662 -2.19 -60.46 -5.35
C ASP A 662 -1.29 -60.82 -4.16
N GLN A 663 -1.41 -60.06 -3.07
CA GLN A 663 -0.69 -60.29 -1.82
C GLN A 663 -1.70 -60.50 -0.70
N MET A 664 -1.99 -61.77 -0.41
CA MET A 664 -2.88 -62.16 0.69
C MET A 664 -2.18 -61.95 2.03
N PRO A 665 -2.75 -61.17 2.98
CA PRO A 665 -2.19 -60.97 4.32
C PRO A 665 -2.55 -62.13 5.26
N ALA A 666 -1.91 -62.17 6.43
CA ALA A 666 -2.28 -63.03 7.56
C ALA A 666 -2.99 -62.21 8.66
N ASP A 667 -3.48 -62.87 9.71
CA ASP A 667 -4.19 -62.24 10.83
C ASP A 667 -3.73 -62.90 12.14
N LEU A 668 -2.69 -62.38 12.81
CA LEU A 668 -2.10 -63.06 13.97
C LEU A 668 -2.70 -62.56 15.29
N ALA A 669 -3.42 -63.43 16.00
CA ALA A 669 -3.98 -63.14 17.31
C ALA A 669 -3.23 -63.89 18.43
N LEU A 670 -2.76 -63.16 19.44
CA LEU A 670 -2.06 -63.69 20.61
C LEU A 670 -2.94 -63.56 21.86
N THR A 671 -3.18 -64.68 22.54
CA THR A 671 -3.92 -64.72 23.81
C THR A 671 -3.05 -65.29 24.93
N LEU A 672 -3.23 -64.77 26.16
CA LEU A 672 -2.47 -65.17 27.34
C LEU A 672 -3.43 -65.52 28.48
N SER A 673 -3.08 -66.57 29.23
CA SER A 673 -3.75 -67.01 30.44
C SER A 673 -2.73 -67.62 31.40
N HIS A 674 -3.00 -67.61 32.71
CA HIS A 674 -2.13 -68.24 33.70
C HIS A 674 -2.92 -68.80 34.88
N GLN A 675 -2.34 -69.77 35.60
CA GLN A 675 -2.84 -70.32 36.86
C GLN A 675 -1.68 -70.71 37.79
N PRO A 676 -1.85 -70.62 39.12
CA PRO A 676 -3.01 -70.06 39.84
C PRO A 676 -2.93 -68.52 39.97
N GLU A 677 -4.08 -67.87 40.10
CA GLU A 677 -4.18 -66.44 40.46
C GLU A 677 -5.08 -66.31 41.71
N PRO A 678 -4.60 -65.69 42.81
CA PRO A 678 -3.22 -65.29 43.07
C PRO A 678 -2.28 -66.50 43.27
N ALA A 679 -1.00 -66.30 42.98
CA ALA A 679 0.06 -67.25 43.25
C ALA A 679 0.74 -67.00 44.62
N THR A 680 1.38 -68.01 45.20
CA THR A 680 2.21 -67.84 46.41
C THR A 680 3.69 -67.66 46.04
N VAL A 681 4.49 -66.95 46.84
CA VAL A 681 5.96 -66.93 46.70
C VAL A 681 6.53 -68.35 46.79
N GLY A 682 7.35 -68.75 45.82
CA GLY A 682 7.91 -70.09 45.69
C GLY A 682 6.99 -71.14 45.06
N GLN A 683 5.75 -70.76 44.70
CA GLN A 683 4.84 -71.62 43.94
C GLN A 683 5.13 -71.53 42.44
N ALA A 684 4.98 -72.64 41.72
CA ALA A 684 5.03 -72.65 40.26
C ALA A 684 3.75 -72.03 39.68
N ILE A 685 3.90 -71.22 38.63
CA ILE A 685 2.82 -70.57 37.89
C ILE A 685 2.88 -71.07 36.45
N ASP A 686 1.84 -71.72 35.97
CA ASP A 686 1.75 -72.19 34.60
C ASP A 686 1.02 -71.17 33.73
N VAL A 687 1.72 -70.68 32.71
CA VAL A 687 1.28 -69.66 31.76
C VAL A 687 1.05 -70.34 30.41
N THR A 688 -0.07 -70.04 29.77
CA THR A 688 -0.39 -70.46 28.40
C THR A 688 -0.53 -69.24 27.52
N LEU A 689 0.34 -69.15 26.52
CA LEU A 689 0.20 -68.28 25.36
C LEU A 689 -0.36 -69.12 24.19
N VAL A 690 -1.32 -68.57 23.43
CA VAL A 690 -1.81 -69.18 22.18
C VAL A 690 -1.79 -68.13 21.07
N VAL A 691 -0.97 -68.39 20.05
CA VAL A 691 -0.97 -67.70 18.77
C VAL A 691 -2.00 -68.38 17.87
N LYS A 692 -2.79 -67.60 17.12
CA LYS A 692 -3.70 -68.06 16.06
C LYS A 692 -3.44 -67.29 14.78
N ASN A 693 -3.76 -67.89 13.64
CA ASN A 693 -3.81 -67.20 12.35
C ASN A 693 -5.25 -67.23 11.80
N GLY A 694 -5.90 -66.09 11.65
CA GLY A 694 -7.23 -65.96 11.04
C GLY A 694 -7.24 -66.14 9.52
N GLY A 695 -6.10 -65.96 8.85
CA GLY A 695 -5.96 -65.93 7.40
C GLY A 695 -6.18 -64.53 6.81
N PRO A 696 -6.37 -64.39 5.48
CA PRO A 696 -6.53 -65.46 4.49
C PRO A 696 -5.24 -66.20 4.10
N ALA A 697 -4.05 -65.72 4.45
CA ALA A 697 -2.78 -66.37 4.11
C ALA A 697 -2.15 -67.18 5.27
N THR A 698 -1.33 -68.16 4.91
CA THR A 698 -0.46 -68.90 5.83
C THR A 698 0.71 -68.02 6.28
N ALA A 699 0.77 -67.69 7.57
CA ALA A 699 1.92 -67.01 8.15
C ALA A 699 3.13 -67.96 8.24
N ARG A 700 4.32 -67.48 7.88
CA ARG A 700 5.59 -68.22 8.01
C ARG A 700 6.57 -67.44 8.86
N ASP A 701 7.64 -68.12 9.25
CA ASP A 701 8.73 -67.58 10.08
C ASP A 701 8.21 -66.87 11.34
N VAL A 702 7.12 -67.40 11.90
CA VAL A 702 6.40 -66.81 13.03
C VAL A 702 7.27 -66.92 14.28
N VAL A 703 7.53 -65.79 14.94
CA VAL A 703 8.29 -65.71 16.19
C VAL A 703 7.41 -65.12 17.27
N LEU A 704 7.20 -65.88 18.36
CA LEU A 704 6.62 -65.37 19.60
C LEU A 704 7.74 -64.90 20.52
N THR A 705 7.69 -63.65 20.95
CA THR A 705 8.56 -63.13 22.01
C THR A 705 7.72 -62.74 23.22
N ALA A 706 8.09 -63.23 24.41
CA ALA A 706 7.44 -62.85 25.67
C ALA A 706 8.49 -62.56 26.76
N SER A 707 8.19 -61.63 27.65
CA SER A 707 9.09 -61.21 28.74
C SER A 707 8.34 -61.11 30.07
N VAL A 708 9.04 -61.41 31.16
CA VAL A 708 8.47 -61.37 32.53
C VAL A 708 9.17 -60.32 33.38
N SER A 709 8.42 -59.70 34.30
CA SER A 709 8.97 -58.77 35.29
C SER A 709 9.92 -59.46 36.28
N SER A 710 10.84 -58.70 36.89
CA SER A 710 11.97 -59.23 37.70
C SER A 710 11.59 -59.98 38.99
N ASN A 711 10.34 -59.88 39.45
CA ASN A 711 9.77 -60.68 40.54
C ASN A 711 9.26 -62.08 40.10
N LEU A 712 9.37 -62.39 38.81
CA LEU A 712 9.07 -63.68 38.19
C LEU A 712 10.32 -64.20 37.48
N ARG A 713 10.48 -65.52 37.41
CA ARG A 713 11.57 -66.17 36.67
C ARG A 713 11.03 -67.33 35.85
N ILE A 714 11.27 -67.33 34.54
CA ILE A 714 11.00 -68.48 33.66
C ILE A 714 11.87 -69.66 34.10
N THR A 715 11.24 -70.79 34.44
CA THR A 715 11.93 -72.04 34.81
C THR A 715 11.86 -73.10 33.71
N SER A 716 10.82 -73.07 32.88
CA SER A 716 10.73 -73.85 31.64
C SER A 716 9.87 -73.16 30.59
N ALA A 717 10.17 -73.42 29.32
CA ALA A 717 9.37 -73.03 28.16
C ALA A 717 9.19 -74.23 27.23
N LEU A 718 7.94 -74.53 26.84
CA LEU A 718 7.57 -75.63 25.97
C LEU A 718 6.60 -75.14 24.90
N ALA A 719 6.92 -75.37 23.63
CA ALA A 719 6.10 -74.96 22.49
C ALA A 719 5.46 -76.18 21.80
N SER A 720 4.27 -76.01 21.21
CA SER A 720 3.61 -77.04 20.40
C SER A 720 4.30 -77.29 19.06
N GLN A 721 5.06 -76.31 18.59
CA GLN A 721 5.89 -76.31 17.39
C GLN A 721 7.04 -75.30 17.58
N GLY A 722 8.14 -75.46 16.84
CA GLY A 722 9.28 -74.55 16.93
C GLY A 722 10.26 -74.85 18.07
N GLN A 723 11.29 -74.01 18.20
CA GLN A 723 12.27 -74.07 19.30
C GLN A 723 12.15 -72.84 20.19
N ALA A 724 12.14 -73.05 21.52
CA ALA A 724 12.12 -72.00 22.52
C ALA A 724 13.53 -71.73 23.06
N ARG A 725 13.94 -70.46 23.04
CA ARG A 725 15.18 -69.94 23.65
C ARG A 725 14.79 -69.03 24.82
N VAL A 726 15.44 -69.20 25.97
CA VAL A 726 15.21 -68.35 27.15
C VAL A 726 16.52 -67.66 27.51
N GLN A 727 16.51 -66.33 27.56
CA GLN A 727 17.66 -65.51 27.87
C GLN A 727 17.21 -64.25 28.62
N ASP A 728 17.88 -63.93 29.74
CA ASP A 728 17.76 -62.66 30.48
C ASP A 728 16.32 -62.20 30.82
N GLY A 729 15.43 -63.16 31.11
CA GLY A 729 14.02 -62.91 31.46
C GLY A 729 13.05 -62.87 30.27
N VAL A 730 13.58 -62.97 29.05
CA VAL A 730 12.83 -63.07 27.79
C VAL A 730 12.83 -64.52 27.31
N VAL A 731 11.71 -64.95 26.72
CA VAL A 731 11.61 -66.15 25.90
C VAL A 731 11.27 -65.76 24.47
N SER A 732 12.03 -66.29 23.51
CA SER A 732 11.75 -66.19 22.08
C SER A 732 11.52 -67.60 21.54
N VAL A 733 10.47 -67.77 20.72
CA VAL A 733 10.07 -69.07 20.18
C VAL A 733 9.90 -68.96 18.67
N GLU A 734 10.76 -69.66 17.94
CA GLU A 734 10.75 -69.79 16.48
C GLU A 734 9.62 -70.76 16.07
N LEU A 735 8.35 -70.33 16.14
CA LEU A 735 7.15 -71.16 15.88
C LEU A 735 7.06 -71.65 14.42
N GLY A 736 7.65 -70.92 13.47
CA GLY A 736 7.70 -71.32 12.06
C GLY A 736 6.38 -71.06 11.32
N THR A 737 5.82 -72.07 10.66
CA THR A 737 4.59 -71.91 9.85
C THR A 737 3.32 -72.08 10.69
N VAL A 738 2.39 -71.11 10.60
CA VAL A 738 1.04 -71.20 11.17
C VAL A 738 0.02 -71.07 10.04
N GLU A 739 -0.58 -72.20 9.66
CA GLU A 739 -1.59 -72.30 8.61
C GLU A 739 -2.86 -71.49 8.92
N VAL A 740 -3.64 -71.18 7.89
CA VAL A 740 -4.93 -70.47 7.99
C VAL A 740 -5.90 -71.22 8.92
N GLY A 741 -6.47 -70.53 9.90
CA GLY A 741 -7.30 -71.11 10.97
C GLY A 741 -6.50 -71.94 12.01
N GLY A 742 -5.18 -72.03 11.86
CA GLY A 742 -4.27 -72.75 12.74
C GLY A 742 -3.97 -72.01 14.04
N GLN A 743 -3.40 -72.75 15.00
CA GLN A 743 -2.96 -72.20 16.27
C GLN A 743 -1.70 -72.91 16.81
N ALA A 744 -0.82 -72.15 17.47
CA ALA A 744 0.35 -72.64 18.16
C ALA A 744 0.31 -72.25 19.64
N GLN A 745 0.60 -73.19 20.54
CA GLN A 745 0.58 -72.97 21.99
C GLN A 745 2.01 -72.94 22.54
N VAL A 746 2.32 -71.95 23.37
CA VAL A 746 3.54 -71.92 24.19
C VAL A 746 3.15 -71.93 25.66
N ARG A 747 3.69 -72.88 26.41
CA ARG A 747 3.54 -72.99 27.85
C ARG A 747 4.83 -72.59 28.54
N LEU A 748 4.74 -71.66 29.49
CA LEU A 748 5.84 -71.29 30.36
C LEU A 748 5.48 -71.73 31.77
N THR A 749 6.43 -72.31 32.50
CA THR A 749 6.32 -72.41 33.96
C THR A 749 7.24 -71.35 34.55
N LEU A 750 6.71 -70.56 35.49
CA LEU A 750 7.44 -69.52 36.19
C LEU A 750 7.59 -69.88 37.67
N ALA A 751 8.68 -69.44 38.28
CA ALA A 751 8.83 -69.36 39.73
C ALA A 751 8.73 -67.90 40.18
N SER A 752 7.94 -67.65 41.24
CA SER A 752 7.82 -66.35 41.89
C SER A 752 8.98 -66.12 42.87
N THR A 753 9.70 -64.99 42.73
CA THR A 753 10.89 -64.67 43.54
C THR A 753 10.61 -63.70 44.68
N ALA A 754 9.55 -62.88 44.57
CA ALA A 754 9.09 -61.96 45.61
C ALA A 754 7.57 -61.76 45.56
N ALA A 755 6.96 -61.34 46.67
CA ALA A 755 5.55 -60.96 46.70
C ALA A 755 5.33 -59.59 46.06
N GLY A 756 4.19 -59.40 45.38
CA GLY A 756 3.86 -58.22 44.60
C GLY A 756 3.23 -58.57 43.26
N THR A 757 2.87 -57.55 42.48
CA THR A 757 2.34 -57.73 41.12
C THR A 757 3.49 -57.94 40.14
N GLY A 758 3.50 -59.08 39.45
CA GLY A 758 4.33 -59.28 38.26
C GLY A 758 3.54 -59.02 36.98
N THR A 759 4.23 -58.85 35.87
CA THR A 759 3.65 -58.73 34.52
C THR A 759 4.30 -59.69 33.55
N ILE A 760 3.50 -60.15 32.58
CA ILE A 760 4.00 -60.82 31.38
C ILE A 760 3.50 -60.03 30.18
N THR A 761 4.42 -59.61 29.33
CA THR A 761 4.12 -59.08 27.99
C THR A 761 4.48 -60.12 26.95
N GLY A 762 3.70 -60.20 25.88
CA GLY A 762 3.97 -61.05 24.73
C GLY A 762 3.61 -60.33 23.43
N PHE A 763 4.37 -60.59 22.38
CA PHE A 763 4.01 -60.21 21.02
C PHE A 763 4.45 -61.29 20.04
N VAL A 764 3.69 -61.46 18.96
CA VAL A 764 4.02 -62.35 17.85
C VAL A 764 4.28 -61.52 16.58
N VAL A 765 5.19 -62.00 15.73
CA VAL A 765 5.48 -61.43 14.40
C VAL A 765 5.59 -62.58 13.41
N GLY A 766 5.23 -62.37 12.15
CA GLY A 766 5.44 -63.32 11.05
C GLY A 766 5.98 -62.63 9.79
N ASN A 767 6.25 -63.42 8.74
CA ASN A 767 6.81 -62.91 7.49
C ASN A 767 5.80 -62.23 6.53
N ALA A 768 4.51 -62.31 6.83
CA ALA A 768 3.42 -61.74 6.05
C ALA A 768 2.83 -60.53 6.79
N PRO A 769 2.34 -59.49 6.08
CA PRO A 769 1.60 -58.40 6.71
C PRO A 769 0.41 -58.93 7.51
N ASP A 770 0.20 -58.36 8.69
CA ASP A 770 -0.85 -58.72 9.62
C ASP A 770 -2.02 -57.74 9.51
N THR A 771 -3.25 -58.24 9.35
CA THR A 771 -4.45 -57.38 9.32
C THR A 771 -4.82 -56.79 10.67
N ASN A 772 -4.26 -57.29 11.78
CA ASN A 772 -4.61 -56.84 13.13
C ASN A 772 -3.40 -56.86 14.09
N PRO A 773 -2.39 -55.99 13.88
CA PRO A 773 -1.14 -56.01 14.64
C PRO A 773 -1.29 -55.70 16.15
N ASP A 774 -2.44 -55.16 16.58
CA ASP A 774 -2.77 -55.02 18.00
C ASP A 774 -3.20 -56.35 18.63
N ALA A 775 -3.95 -57.18 17.90
CA ALA A 775 -4.30 -58.53 18.35
C ALA A 775 -3.07 -59.45 18.47
N ALA A 776 -1.99 -59.15 17.75
CA ALA A 776 -0.69 -59.84 17.87
C ALA A 776 0.05 -59.54 19.20
N ARG A 777 -0.47 -58.65 20.05
CA ARG A 777 0.15 -58.21 21.31
C ARG A 777 -0.72 -58.51 22.52
N VAL A 778 -0.09 -58.81 23.66
CA VAL A 778 -0.79 -59.09 24.92
C VAL A 778 0.04 -58.64 26.13
N SER A 779 -0.65 -58.21 27.19
CA SER A 779 -0.06 -57.92 28.50
C SER A 779 -0.99 -58.39 29.60
N GLN A 780 -0.48 -59.11 30.61
CA GLN A 780 -1.28 -59.57 31.74
C GLN A 780 -0.49 -59.49 33.05
N SER A 781 -1.18 -59.06 34.12
CA SER A 781 -0.64 -59.04 35.48
C SER A 781 -0.84 -60.39 36.19
N ILE A 782 0.05 -60.68 37.14
CA ILE A 782 0.02 -61.85 38.04
C ILE A 782 0.20 -61.36 39.48
N THR A 783 -0.66 -61.79 40.40
CA THR A 783 -0.62 -61.37 41.80
C THR A 783 0.12 -62.40 42.64
N VAL A 784 1.30 -62.07 43.18
CA VAL A 784 2.07 -62.96 44.06
C VAL A 784 1.89 -62.56 45.53
N GLN A 785 1.40 -63.48 46.35
CA GLN A 785 1.17 -63.32 47.80
C GLN A 785 2.25 -64.03 48.64
N ALA A 786 2.52 -63.50 49.83
CA ALA A 786 3.43 -64.13 50.79
C ALA A 786 2.80 -65.39 51.43
N PRO A 787 3.60 -66.41 51.79
CA PRO A 787 3.08 -67.67 52.36
C PRO A 787 2.44 -67.46 53.74
N SER A 788 1.21 -67.96 53.90
CA SER A 788 0.43 -67.86 55.13
C SER A 788 1.05 -68.64 56.30
N PRO A 789 1.07 -68.09 57.54
CA PRO A 789 1.51 -68.82 58.72
C PRO A 789 0.52 -69.96 59.09
N PRO A 790 1.00 -71.07 59.67
CA PRO A 790 0.17 -72.25 59.93
C PRO A 790 -0.83 -72.02 61.10
N PRO A 791 -2.12 -72.42 60.94
CA PRO A 791 -3.12 -72.32 62.01
C PRO A 791 -2.98 -73.42 63.08
N PRO A 792 -3.47 -73.18 64.31
CA PRO A 792 -3.41 -74.13 65.43
C PRO A 792 -4.39 -75.31 65.30
N PRO A 793 -4.20 -76.41 66.07
CA PRO A 793 -5.03 -77.61 65.99
C PRO A 793 -6.50 -77.39 66.46
N PRO A 794 -7.48 -78.11 65.88
CA PRO A 794 -8.90 -77.86 66.11
C PRO A 794 -9.46 -78.45 67.42
N PRO A 795 -10.45 -77.78 68.05
CA PRO A 795 -11.20 -78.30 69.19
C PRO A 795 -12.26 -79.36 68.77
N PRO A 796 -12.83 -80.14 69.72
CA PRO A 796 -13.84 -81.16 69.43
C PRO A 796 -15.17 -80.57 68.92
N PRO A 797 -15.95 -81.34 68.14
CA PRO A 797 -17.10 -80.82 67.38
C PRO A 797 -18.33 -80.49 68.25
N PRO A 798 -18.95 -79.29 68.09
CA PRO A 798 -20.29 -79.01 68.58
C PRO A 798 -21.39 -79.64 67.69
N PRO A 799 -22.64 -79.73 68.18
CA PRO A 799 -23.76 -80.36 67.46
C PRO A 799 -24.22 -79.57 66.23
N PRO A 800 -24.91 -80.22 65.27
CA PRO A 800 -25.22 -79.63 63.96
C PRO A 800 -26.26 -78.48 64.03
N PRO A 801 -26.03 -77.36 63.32
CA PRO A 801 -27.03 -76.30 63.12
C PRO A 801 -28.15 -76.72 62.14
N PRO A 802 -29.31 -76.05 62.16
CA PRO A 802 -30.50 -76.42 61.36
C PRO A 802 -30.35 -76.16 59.85
N PRO A 803 -31.21 -76.78 59.01
CA PRO A 803 -31.15 -76.63 57.56
C PRO A 803 -31.51 -75.22 57.07
N PRO A 804 -30.99 -74.79 55.90
CA PRO A 804 -31.29 -73.48 55.32
C PRO A 804 -32.73 -73.39 54.77
N PRO A 805 -33.32 -72.18 54.72
CA PRO A 805 -34.62 -71.94 54.09
C PRO A 805 -34.56 -72.10 52.56
N PRO A 806 -35.72 -72.32 51.88
CA PRO A 806 -35.78 -72.54 50.43
C PRO A 806 -35.45 -71.28 49.61
N PRO A 807 -34.98 -71.43 48.36
CA PRO A 807 -34.64 -70.32 47.48
C PRO A 807 -35.89 -69.57 46.96
N PRO A 808 -35.81 -68.23 46.77
CA PRO A 808 -36.87 -67.46 46.13
C PRO A 808 -36.93 -67.69 44.60
N PRO A 809 -38.10 -67.47 43.95
CA PRO A 809 -38.32 -67.76 42.53
C PRO A 809 -37.74 -66.69 41.57
N PRO A 810 -37.53 -67.05 40.28
CA PRO A 810 -36.98 -66.14 39.27
C PRO A 810 -37.99 -65.09 38.76
N PRO A 811 -37.51 -63.89 38.34
CA PRO A 811 -38.33 -62.87 37.66
C PRO A 811 -38.60 -63.20 36.17
N PRO A 812 -39.65 -62.60 35.55
CA PRO A 812 -40.19 -63.00 34.25
C PRO A 812 -39.52 -62.37 33.00
N PRO A 813 -39.76 -62.93 31.79
CA PRO A 813 -39.17 -62.47 30.51
C PRO A 813 -39.89 -61.25 29.87
N PRO A 814 -39.24 -60.56 28.88
CA PRO A 814 -39.79 -59.38 28.19
C PRO A 814 -40.80 -59.71 27.07
N PRO A 815 -41.75 -58.79 26.74
CA PRO A 815 -42.80 -58.99 25.74
C PRO A 815 -42.48 -58.52 24.29
N PRO A 816 -43.26 -58.97 23.26
CA PRO A 816 -42.96 -58.79 21.82
C PRO A 816 -43.74 -57.65 21.08
N PRO A 817 -43.44 -57.36 19.78
CA PRO A 817 -44.00 -56.21 19.02
C PRO A 817 -45.15 -56.53 18.01
N PRO A 818 -45.96 -55.52 17.59
CA PRO A 818 -46.90 -55.60 16.45
C PRO A 818 -46.82 -54.45 15.39
N PRO A 819 -47.47 -54.55 14.19
CA PRO A 819 -47.29 -53.62 13.05
C PRO A 819 -48.59 -52.82 12.58
N PRO A 820 -48.98 -52.56 11.29
CA PRO A 820 -49.52 -51.24 10.79
C PRO A 820 -51.01 -51.34 10.24
N PRO A 821 -51.61 -50.58 9.25
CA PRO A 821 -51.19 -49.41 8.43
C PRO A 821 -52.07 -48.10 8.34
N PRO A 822 -52.99 -47.77 7.36
CA PRO A 822 -52.98 -46.42 6.69
C PRO A 822 -54.32 -45.57 6.74
N PRO A 823 -54.82 -44.76 5.74
CA PRO A 823 -55.28 -43.34 5.93
C PRO A 823 -56.76 -43.08 5.42
N PRO A 824 -57.27 -41.92 4.88
CA PRO A 824 -56.77 -40.51 4.75
C PRO A 824 -57.68 -39.29 5.27
N PRO A 825 -58.61 -38.58 4.55
CA PRO A 825 -58.93 -37.13 4.80
C PRO A 825 -60.48 -36.79 4.83
N PRO A 826 -61.03 -35.57 4.51
CA PRO A 826 -60.57 -34.15 4.52
C PRO A 826 -61.51 -33.16 5.30
N SER A 827 -61.14 -31.85 5.43
CA SER A 827 -62.07 -30.67 5.36
C SER A 827 -61.38 -29.28 5.55
N SER A 828 -61.97 -28.22 4.99
CA SER A 828 -61.47 -26.81 4.98
C SER A 828 -62.11 -25.94 6.08
N THR A 829 -61.68 -24.70 6.40
CA THR A 829 -62.05 -23.48 5.63
C THR A 829 -61.40 -22.18 6.18
N LEU A 830 -60.79 -21.40 5.28
CA LEU A 830 -60.70 -19.92 5.16
C LEU A 830 -60.65 -18.97 6.38
N LEU A 831 -59.68 -18.03 6.35
CA LEU A 831 -60.02 -16.59 6.31
C LEU A 831 -58.98 -15.83 5.44
N ILE A 832 -59.45 -14.83 4.67
CA ILE A 832 -58.62 -13.98 3.81
C ILE A 832 -58.64 -12.54 4.34
N VAL A 833 -57.48 -11.88 4.34
CA VAL A 833 -57.42 -10.42 4.10
C VAL A 833 -56.41 -10.18 2.98
N ARG A 834 -56.86 -9.52 1.91
CA ARG A 834 -56.05 -9.09 0.77
C ARG A 834 -56.24 -7.59 0.62
N GLN A 835 -55.14 -6.83 0.62
CA GLN A 835 -55.14 -5.49 0.00
C GLN A 835 -54.23 -5.52 -1.22
N GLN A 836 -54.82 -5.21 -2.37
CA GLN A 836 -54.13 -4.68 -3.53
C GLN A 836 -54.65 -3.26 -3.74
N TRP A 837 -53.81 -2.36 -4.22
CA TRP A 837 -54.26 -1.23 -5.02
C TRP A 837 -53.23 -0.94 -6.12
N LEU A 838 -53.71 -0.36 -7.23
CA LEU A 838 -52.95 -0.14 -8.46
C LEU A 838 -52.30 1.26 -8.47
N GLY A 839 -51.20 1.44 -9.20
CA GLY A 839 -50.54 2.75 -9.29
C GLY A 839 -49.44 2.92 -10.34
N PHE A 840 -49.85 3.12 -11.61
CA PHE A 840 -49.10 3.83 -12.67
C PHE A 840 -47.76 3.28 -13.21
N ARG A 841 -47.32 3.92 -14.32
CA ARG A 841 -46.12 3.60 -15.13
C ARG A 841 -45.01 4.64 -14.94
N ARG A 842 -43.77 4.25 -15.25
CA ARG A 842 -42.57 5.09 -15.53
C ARG A 842 -42.14 6.07 -14.41
N GLN A 843 -41.08 5.73 -13.68
CA GLN A 843 -39.78 6.43 -13.70
C GLN A 843 -38.79 5.81 -12.70
N LEU A 844 -37.51 6.16 -12.82
CA LEU A 844 -36.44 5.82 -11.89
C LEU A 844 -36.73 6.33 -10.47
N LYS A 845 -36.43 5.51 -9.43
CA LYS A 845 -35.95 5.99 -8.12
C LYS A 845 -35.38 4.85 -7.25
N ARG A 846 -34.28 5.15 -6.56
CA ARG A 846 -33.68 4.30 -5.51
C ARG A 846 -34.68 4.13 -4.35
N LEU A 847 -34.76 2.94 -3.75
CA LEU A 847 -35.54 2.70 -2.53
C LEU A 847 -34.60 2.59 -1.31
N MET A 848 -34.17 3.73 -0.77
CA MET A 848 -33.53 3.77 0.54
C MET A 848 -34.61 3.66 1.63
N LEU A 849 -34.42 2.73 2.58
CA LEU A 849 -35.20 2.62 3.81
C LEU A 849 -34.31 3.04 4.99
N GLY A 850 -34.36 4.32 5.35
CA GLY A 850 -33.62 4.84 6.50
C GLY A 850 -34.18 4.34 7.83
N PHE A 851 -33.32 4.22 8.83
CA PHE A 851 -33.74 3.95 10.22
C PHE A 851 -34.29 5.23 10.86
N ASN A 852 -35.44 5.13 11.54
CA ASN A 852 -36.08 6.31 12.17
C ASN A 852 -35.27 6.95 13.33
N ARG A 853 -34.23 6.26 13.84
CA ARG A 853 -33.16 6.77 14.72
C ARG A 853 -31.91 5.88 14.51
N PRO A 854 -30.68 6.40 14.74
CA PRO A 854 -29.46 5.59 14.71
C PRO A 854 -29.47 4.48 15.77
N LEU A 855 -28.64 3.46 15.59
CA LEU A 855 -28.47 2.39 16.57
C LEU A 855 -27.44 2.80 17.63
N ASP A 856 -27.89 2.87 18.89
CA ASP A 856 -27.02 2.98 20.07
C ASP A 856 -26.78 1.55 20.62
N ALA A 857 -25.50 1.17 20.70
CA ALA A 857 -25.03 -0.15 21.15
C ALA A 857 -25.55 -0.54 22.55
N ALA A 858 -25.77 0.41 23.46
CA ALA A 858 -26.28 0.16 24.80
C ALA A 858 -27.78 -0.19 24.84
N SER A 859 -28.54 0.09 23.77
CA SER A 859 -30.01 0.11 23.78
C SER A 859 -30.70 -1.12 23.14
N ALA A 860 -29.95 -2.04 22.54
CA ALA A 860 -30.40 -3.01 21.54
C ALA A 860 -31.23 -4.23 22.05
N SER A 861 -32.06 -4.06 23.09
CA SER A 861 -32.81 -5.15 23.72
C SER A 861 -34.30 -5.28 23.33
N ASN A 862 -34.95 -4.22 22.81
CA ASN A 862 -36.43 -4.22 22.75
C ASN A 862 -37.15 -3.44 21.61
N ARG A 863 -36.52 -3.20 20.45
CA ARG A 863 -37.19 -2.56 19.29
C ARG A 863 -37.03 -3.32 17.97
N ARG A 864 -37.87 -3.00 16.97
CA ARG A 864 -38.02 -3.77 15.72
C ARG A 864 -37.01 -3.33 14.65
N HIS A 865 -35.76 -3.77 14.77
CA HIS A 865 -34.72 -3.56 13.76
C HIS A 865 -34.69 -4.71 12.75
N TYR A 866 -34.37 -4.39 11.49
CA TYR A 866 -34.35 -5.32 10.37
C TYR A 866 -33.07 -5.15 9.56
N ILE A 867 -32.50 -6.27 9.10
CA ILE A 867 -31.39 -6.33 8.14
C ILE A 867 -31.98 -6.80 6.79
N LEU A 868 -31.44 -6.25 5.70
CA LEU A 868 -31.72 -6.66 4.33
C LEU A 868 -30.59 -7.55 3.81
N LEU A 869 -30.95 -8.55 3.00
CA LEU A 869 -30.02 -9.39 2.25
C LEU A 869 -30.21 -9.11 0.76
N PHE A 870 -29.12 -9.11 0.00
CA PHE A 870 -29.16 -9.04 -1.46
C PHE A 870 -28.70 -10.39 -2.04
N PRO A 871 -29.49 -11.04 -2.92
CA PRO A 871 -29.01 -12.17 -3.71
C PRO A 871 -28.04 -11.71 -4.79
N GLY A 872 -27.20 -12.64 -5.28
CA GLY A 872 -26.20 -12.40 -6.33
C GLY A 872 -26.76 -12.04 -7.71
N ARG A 873 -25.86 -11.76 -8.66
CA ARG A 873 -26.12 -11.08 -9.95
C ARG A 873 -27.21 -11.73 -10.84
N ASP A 874 -27.51 -13.02 -10.70
CA ASP A 874 -28.43 -13.75 -11.59
C ASP A 874 -29.94 -13.60 -11.29
N HIS A 875 -30.34 -12.93 -10.21
CA HIS A 875 -31.74 -12.87 -9.80
C HIS A 875 -32.51 -11.63 -10.29
N ARG A 876 -33.62 -11.86 -11.00
CA ARG A 876 -34.60 -10.80 -11.32
C ARG A 876 -35.39 -10.41 -10.07
N PHE A 877 -35.31 -9.15 -9.67
CA PHE A 877 -36.09 -8.58 -8.57
C PHE A 877 -37.61 -8.80 -8.72
N GLY A 878 -38.29 -9.16 -7.62
CA GLY A 878 -39.75 -9.26 -7.54
C GLY A 878 -40.32 -10.60 -7.06
N THR A 879 -39.49 -11.61 -6.81
CA THR A 879 -39.92 -12.88 -6.19
C THR A 879 -40.15 -12.74 -4.68
N ARG A 880 -40.97 -13.64 -4.11
CA ARG A 880 -41.66 -13.45 -2.82
C ARG A 880 -40.81 -13.65 -1.56
N ASP A 881 -39.48 -13.72 -1.69
CA ASP A 881 -38.56 -14.22 -0.65
C ASP A 881 -37.51 -13.20 -0.17
N ASP A 882 -37.72 -11.91 -0.44
CA ASP A 882 -36.97 -10.79 0.17
C ASP A 882 -37.25 -10.66 1.68
N ARG A 883 -36.74 -11.61 2.46
CA ARG A 883 -37.05 -11.79 3.89
C ARG A 883 -36.19 -10.88 4.77
N ARG A 884 -36.81 -9.84 5.32
CA ARG A 884 -36.24 -8.99 6.38
C ARG A 884 -35.87 -9.81 7.63
N LEU A 885 -34.58 -10.03 7.88
CA LEU A 885 -34.10 -10.67 9.11
C LEU A 885 -34.21 -9.68 10.28
N ARG A 886 -34.65 -10.17 11.45
CA ARG A 886 -34.91 -9.33 12.64
C ARG A 886 -33.89 -9.63 13.72
N VAL A 887 -33.02 -8.67 14.04
CA VAL A 887 -31.99 -8.81 15.09
C VAL A 887 -32.64 -9.10 16.44
N ARG A 888 -32.01 -10.00 17.23
CA ARG A 888 -32.56 -10.49 18.51
C ARG A 888 -31.78 -10.02 19.75
N LYS A 889 -30.48 -9.80 19.61
CA LYS A 889 -29.58 -9.14 20.59
C LYS A 889 -28.38 -8.60 19.82
N ALA A 890 -27.81 -7.47 20.26
CA ALA A 890 -26.45 -7.07 19.93
C ALA A 890 -25.58 -7.02 21.21
N SER A 891 -24.27 -7.12 21.06
CA SER A 891 -23.29 -6.76 22.09
C SER A 891 -22.05 -6.18 21.43
N TYR A 892 -21.53 -5.11 22.04
CA TYR A 892 -20.29 -4.43 21.65
C TYR A 892 -19.19 -4.82 22.63
N ASP A 893 -18.01 -5.12 22.12
CA ASP A 893 -16.78 -5.30 22.89
C ASP A 893 -15.91 -4.03 22.72
N PRO A 894 -15.65 -3.26 23.80
CA PRO A 894 -14.94 -1.99 23.71
C PRO A 894 -13.41 -2.14 23.69
N VAL A 895 -12.87 -3.36 23.78
CA VAL A 895 -11.42 -3.62 23.72
C VAL A 895 -11.02 -4.04 22.30
N THR A 896 -11.89 -4.79 21.63
CA THR A 896 -11.71 -5.27 20.25
C THR A 896 -12.58 -4.52 19.22
N TYR A 897 -13.29 -3.47 19.65
CA TYR A 897 -14.25 -2.66 18.87
C TYR A 897 -15.38 -3.47 18.18
N ARG A 898 -15.56 -4.73 18.54
CA ARG A 898 -16.34 -5.72 17.79
C ARG A 898 -17.83 -5.69 18.14
N VAL A 899 -18.71 -5.78 17.14
CA VAL A 899 -20.18 -5.77 17.30
C VAL A 899 -20.78 -7.12 16.90
N THR A 900 -21.09 -7.95 17.91
CA THR A 900 -21.72 -9.26 17.68
C THR A 900 -23.25 -9.17 17.59
N LEU A 901 -23.83 -9.61 16.48
CA LEU A 901 -25.27 -9.63 16.21
C LEU A 901 -25.85 -11.05 16.31
N SER A 902 -26.84 -11.24 17.17
CA SER A 902 -27.57 -12.52 17.34
C SER A 902 -28.86 -12.56 16.51
N LEU A 903 -29.01 -13.57 15.66
CA LEU A 903 -30.16 -13.73 14.75
C LEU A 903 -31.11 -14.87 15.16
N PRO A 904 -32.41 -14.80 14.79
CA PRO A 904 -33.36 -15.89 14.99
C PRO A 904 -33.02 -17.09 14.09
N SER A 905 -33.03 -18.29 14.67
CA SER A 905 -32.54 -19.53 14.04
C SER A 905 -33.44 -20.04 12.90
N ARG A 906 -33.28 -19.46 11.70
CA ARG A 906 -33.50 -20.07 10.36
C ARG A 906 -33.19 -19.03 9.28
N ILE A 907 -31.95 -19.05 8.79
CA ILE A 907 -31.54 -18.37 7.54
C ILE A 907 -31.49 -19.47 6.46
N PRO A 908 -32.04 -19.27 5.26
CA PRO A 908 -31.79 -20.18 4.14
C PRO A 908 -30.34 -20.01 3.68
N ALA A 909 -29.57 -21.09 3.61
CA ALA A 909 -28.19 -21.05 3.15
C ALA A 909 -28.12 -20.78 1.64
N HIS A 910 -27.26 -19.86 1.23
CA HIS A 910 -26.85 -19.63 -0.17
C HIS A 910 -25.39 -19.14 -0.17
N PRO A 911 -24.55 -19.50 -1.17
CA PRO A 911 -23.09 -19.32 -1.05
C PRO A 911 -22.58 -17.89 -1.27
N THR A 912 -23.38 -17.00 -1.86
CA THR A 912 -22.90 -15.72 -2.45
C THR A 912 -23.66 -14.47 -1.95
N GLY A 913 -24.21 -14.50 -0.73
CA GLY A 913 -24.97 -13.39 -0.16
C GLY A 913 -24.12 -12.38 0.60
N ARG A 914 -24.01 -11.13 0.11
CA ARG A 914 -23.36 -10.01 0.82
C ARG A 914 -24.32 -9.38 1.83
N VAL A 915 -23.87 -9.17 3.08
CA VAL A 915 -24.64 -8.52 4.14
C VAL A 915 -24.13 -7.10 4.35
N ILE A 916 -24.97 -6.09 4.15
CA ILE A 916 -24.58 -4.68 4.33
C ILE A 916 -25.33 -4.09 5.54
N VAL A 917 -24.59 -3.56 6.50
CA VAL A 917 -25.11 -2.87 7.68
C VAL A 917 -24.79 -1.39 7.59
N ARG A 918 -25.80 -0.55 7.79
CA ARG A 918 -25.68 0.93 7.75
C ARG A 918 -26.46 1.60 8.87
N GLY A 919 -26.00 2.75 9.33
CA GLY A 919 -26.58 3.53 10.43
C GLY A 919 -26.27 2.98 11.83
N LEU A 920 -25.25 2.14 11.95
CA LEU A 920 -24.69 1.69 13.23
C LEU A 920 -23.77 2.79 13.77
N ARG A 921 -23.76 3.04 15.08
CA ARG A 921 -22.79 3.94 15.71
C ARG A 921 -22.19 3.30 16.95
N ASP A 922 -20.94 3.65 17.24
CA ASP A 922 -20.26 3.30 18.47
C ASP A 922 -20.80 4.15 19.66
N PRO A 923 -20.36 3.90 20.91
CA PRO A 923 -20.73 4.72 22.06
C PRO A 923 -20.30 6.20 22.00
N SER A 924 -19.26 6.52 21.22
CA SER A 924 -18.79 7.90 20.96
C SER A 924 -19.66 8.65 19.96
N GLY A 925 -20.40 7.92 19.13
CA GLY A 925 -21.24 8.45 18.05
C GLY A 925 -20.60 8.40 16.66
N GLN A 926 -19.43 7.80 16.49
CA GLN A 926 -18.79 7.52 15.20
C GLN A 926 -19.61 6.50 14.38
N LEU A 927 -19.55 6.56 13.05
CA LEU A 927 -20.30 5.66 12.15
C LEU A 927 -19.54 4.36 11.94
N LEU A 928 -20.21 3.23 12.15
CA LEU A 928 -19.69 1.87 11.94
C LEU A 928 -20.47 1.17 10.81
N ASP A 929 -20.46 1.77 9.62
CA ASP A 929 -21.08 1.20 8.42
C ASP A 929 -20.12 0.18 7.79
N GLY A 930 -20.60 -1.03 7.47
CA GLY A 930 -19.76 -2.14 7.02
C GLY A 930 -20.50 -3.16 6.16
N ALA A 931 -19.75 -3.98 5.42
CA ALA A 931 -20.30 -4.98 4.51
C ALA A 931 -19.56 -6.33 4.62
N VAL A 932 -20.22 -7.33 5.21
CA VAL A 932 -19.69 -8.70 5.33
C VAL A 932 -19.88 -9.45 4.03
N THR A 933 -18.77 -9.84 3.42
CA THR A 933 -18.61 -10.92 2.44
C THR A 933 -18.10 -12.18 3.15
N GLY A 934 -18.23 -13.37 2.52
CA GLY A 934 -17.76 -14.62 3.14
C GLY A 934 -18.57 -15.11 4.34
N LEU A 935 -19.88 -15.39 4.17
CA LEU A 935 -20.61 -16.21 5.14
C LEU A 935 -20.25 -17.69 4.92
N PRO A 936 -19.67 -18.40 5.91
CA PRO A 936 -19.25 -19.79 5.73
C PRO A 936 -20.38 -20.74 5.32
N GLY A 937 -20.00 -21.77 4.58
CA GLY A 937 -20.92 -22.79 4.09
C GLY A 937 -21.73 -23.47 5.19
N ALA A 938 -23.01 -23.73 4.90
CA ALA A 938 -23.86 -24.67 5.62
C ALA A 938 -23.99 -24.51 7.16
N ILE A 939 -24.67 -23.45 7.64
CA ILE A 939 -25.35 -23.50 8.96
C ILE A 939 -26.46 -24.57 8.91
N ASN A 940 -26.07 -25.81 9.24
CA ASN A 940 -26.90 -26.99 9.00
C ASN A 940 -28.14 -26.99 9.90
N ALA A 941 -29.34 -27.03 9.31
CA ALA A 941 -30.54 -26.42 9.88
C ALA A 941 -31.29 -27.25 10.95
N ARG A 942 -30.58 -27.87 11.92
CA ARG A 942 -31.17 -28.53 13.10
C ARG A 942 -30.51 -28.12 14.43
N ARG A 943 -30.95 -26.95 14.94
CA ARG A 943 -30.84 -26.44 16.34
C ARG A 943 -29.62 -25.62 16.76
N SER A 944 -28.64 -25.32 15.90
CA SER A 944 -27.61 -24.31 16.22
C SER A 944 -28.19 -22.88 16.32
N ARG A 945 -27.51 -22.00 17.08
CA ARG A 945 -27.78 -20.55 17.13
C ARG A 945 -26.67 -19.84 16.37
N GLY A 946 -26.99 -19.07 15.33
CA GLY A 946 -26.03 -18.26 14.60
C GLY A 946 -25.84 -16.87 15.19
N SER A 947 -24.58 -16.46 15.32
CA SER A 947 -24.13 -15.08 15.55
C SER A 947 -23.30 -14.64 14.35
N ILE A 948 -23.40 -13.35 13.99
CA ILE A 948 -22.52 -12.72 13.00
C ILE A 948 -21.69 -11.68 13.76
N GLY A 949 -20.37 -11.72 13.59
CA GLY A 949 -19.48 -10.64 14.00
C GLY A 949 -19.43 -9.57 12.91
N LEU A 950 -19.42 -8.31 13.36
CA LEU A 950 -18.93 -7.13 12.65
C LEU A 950 -17.81 -6.55 13.51
#